data_AF-A0A7G9R3Q1-F1
#
_entry.id   AF-A0A7G9R3Q1-F1
#
_cell.length_a   1.000
_cell.length_b   1.000
_cell.length_c   1.000
_cell.angle_alpha   90.00
_cell.angle_beta   90.00
_cell.angle_gamma   90.00
#
_symmetry.space_group_name_H-M   'P 1'
#
loop_
_entity.id
_entity.type
_entity.pdbx_description
1 polymer ?
#
loop_
_entity_poly.entity_id
_entity_poly.type
_entity_poly.pdbx_seq_one_letter_code
_entity_poly.pdbx_strand_id
1 'polypeptide(L)'
;MPQRGGHRAPARTRPGADRGPRRRRPCRVRARHRRGARRPARAPAAGPARRARAARLRPRRRRAGHRRRPQPQPRRRARRRELLPRLPPHSPDRAPGHPVPRRGLPGPWRRGHVRGGHRPVGGLERRRARRGLLPRQLRARPGRDARRRPARPADPRAPRGTHGGVGPVSAVVWVPCDAAAVSVGADAVAEALTAAGATVRRNGSRGMLWLEPLVEVETERGRVGYANVAPAEVAGLLAGDLDDGERCVGVVDDYPWLARQHRVSFARVGVIEPTDLAAYRERGGLAGLERALTLSGEDVVREVTDSGLRGRGGAGFPAGIKWETVRTAEADVKFVCCNADEGDSGTFADRMLIEGDPFTLIEGMTIAAVATGASEGFVYLRSEYPHAIRTLRRAIDIAYAHGVLGESVLGSGRRFDLDVRVGAGAYICGEETSMLESLQGRRGEVRAKPPIPALHGLFGRPTVVNNVLTLSAVPMVLADGGAAYAALGTGRSRGTQVFQLAGNVARGGVVETDFGITLGELVEGFGGGTASGRPVKAVQVGGPLGAYLPPARFGLPMDYEAFAEAGAMVGHGGIVVFDDSMDAGAMARFAMEFCAKESCGKCTPCRIGSTRGVEVIDRIRGGVQREANLVLLEDLCATMTKGSLCAMGGLTPMPVRSALEHFPEDFGVDAGTADAVAGEMPESATSTDGGARP
;
A
#
# COMPACT_ATOMS: atom_id res chain seq x y z
N MET A 1 -26.52 -22.87 -34.38
CA MET A 1 -27.67 -23.59 -35.00
C MET A 1 -28.02 -24.76 -34.10
N PRO A 2 -29.28 -25.24 -34.08
CA PRO A 2 -30.53 -24.66 -34.61
C PRO A 2 -31.10 -23.61 -33.60
N GLN A 3 -32.20 -22.84 -33.74
CA GLN A 3 -33.47 -22.87 -34.50
C GLN A 3 -34.57 -23.84 -33.98
N ARG A 4 -35.87 -23.50 -33.95
CA ARG A 4 -36.59 -22.21 -33.73
C ARG A 4 -38.11 -22.47 -33.58
N GLY A 5 -38.85 -21.58 -32.87
CA GLY A 5 -40.33 -21.44 -32.97
C GLY A 5 -41.08 -21.59 -31.63
N GLY A 6 -42.18 -20.86 -31.37
CA GLY A 6 -42.84 -19.82 -32.19
C GLY A 6 -44.09 -19.21 -31.51
N HIS A 7 -44.80 -18.32 -32.23
CA HIS A 7 -46.04 -17.58 -31.85
C HIS A 7 -45.87 -16.45 -30.79
N ARG A 8 -46.65 -15.36 -30.79
CA ARG A 8 -47.81 -14.89 -31.60
C ARG A 8 -47.83 -13.33 -31.69
N ALA A 9 -48.58 -12.75 -32.65
CA ALA A 9 -48.82 -11.29 -32.82
C ALA A 9 -50.34 -10.97 -32.71
N PRO A 10 -50.82 -9.69 -32.64
CA PRO A 10 -50.89 -8.70 -33.75
C PRO A 10 -50.35 -7.28 -33.36
N ALA A 11 -50.12 -6.26 -34.21
CA ALA A 11 -50.85 -5.62 -35.33
C ALA A 11 -52.02 -4.68 -34.87
N ARG A 12 -52.35 -3.50 -35.45
CA ARG A 12 -52.14 -2.93 -36.81
C ARG A 12 -52.29 -1.37 -36.89
N THR A 13 -51.65 -0.77 -37.91
CA THR A 13 -51.98 0.40 -38.81
C THR A 13 -53.37 1.13 -38.71
N ARG A 14 -53.61 2.39 -39.17
CA ARG A 14 -52.84 3.53 -39.79
C ARG A 14 -53.62 4.90 -39.61
N PRO A 15 -53.96 5.80 -40.58
CA PRO A 15 -53.50 7.21 -40.52
C PRO A 15 -54.57 8.33 -40.67
N GLY A 16 -54.13 9.61 -40.63
CA GLY A 16 -54.89 10.81 -41.04
C GLY A 16 -53.94 11.92 -41.54
N ALA A 17 -54.39 12.90 -42.35
CA ALA A 17 -53.49 13.72 -43.18
C ALA A 17 -53.89 15.20 -43.43
N ASP A 18 -52.86 15.96 -43.85
CA ASP A 18 -52.82 17.20 -44.67
C ASP A 18 -53.29 18.56 -44.07
N ARG A 19 -52.43 19.58 -44.28
CA ARG A 19 -52.80 20.95 -44.73
C ARG A 19 -51.58 21.82 -45.12
N GLY A 20 -51.23 21.82 -46.41
CA GLY A 20 -50.84 23.00 -47.23
C GLY A 20 -49.78 24.05 -46.77
N PRO A 21 -48.62 24.20 -47.46
CA PRO A 21 -47.58 25.19 -47.13
C PRO A 21 -47.65 26.53 -47.90
N ARG A 22 -47.03 27.61 -47.38
CA ARG A 22 -46.83 28.90 -48.09
C ARG A 22 -45.39 29.47 -48.03
N ARG A 23 -44.68 29.28 -49.15
CA ARG A 23 -43.55 30.06 -49.73
C ARG A 23 -42.99 31.29 -48.96
N ARG A 24 -41.64 31.39 -48.88
CA ARG A 24 -40.84 32.40 -49.65
C ARG A 24 -39.30 32.20 -49.61
N ARG A 25 -38.73 31.94 -50.80
CA ARG A 25 -37.38 32.24 -51.36
C ARG A 25 -36.12 32.33 -50.45
N PRO A 26 -35.03 31.58 -50.78
CA PRO A 26 -33.65 31.91 -50.37
C PRO A 26 -32.99 32.93 -51.31
N CYS A 27 -31.86 33.53 -50.92
CA CYS A 27 -30.98 34.26 -51.84
C CYS A 27 -29.50 34.29 -51.38
N ARG A 28 -28.58 33.78 -52.23
CA ARG A 28 -27.16 34.17 -52.26
C ARG A 28 -26.97 35.01 -53.53
N VAL A 29 -26.21 36.12 -53.50
CA VAL A 29 -25.37 36.54 -54.65
C VAL A 29 -24.35 37.63 -54.31
N ARG A 30 -23.11 37.34 -54.73
CA ARG A 30 -21.95 38.17 -55.11
C ARG A 30 -21.79 39.64 -54.64
N ALA A 31 -20.61 39.86 -54.09
CA ALA A 31 -19.82 41.10 -54.00
C ALA A 31 -19.80 42.03 -55.23
N ARG A 32 -19.48 43.31 -54.97
CA ARG A 32 -18.76 44.19 -55.91
C ARG A 32 -17.90 45.24 -55.17
N HIS A 33 -16.87 45.75 -55.84
CA HIS A 33 -15.88 46.68 -55.28
C HIS A 33 -16.42 48.09 -55.03
N ARG A 34 -15.80 48.81 -54.08
CA ARG A 34 -15.26 50.15 -54.36
C ARG A 34 -13.77 50.21 -54.01
N ARG A 35 -13.00 50.95 -54.80
CA ARG A 35 -11.59 51.28 -54.55
C ARG A 35 -11.50 52.68 -53.97
N GLY A 36 -10.55 52.92 -53.07
CA GLY A 36 -10.19 54.23 -52.54
C GLY A 36 -8.76 54.19 -52.01
N ALA A 37 -7.84 54.91 -52.66
CA ALA A 37 -6.41 54.97 -52.32
C ALA A 37 -6.20 55.63 -50.93
N ARG A 38 -5.08 55.44 -50.21
CA ARG A 38 -3.67 55.37 -50.69
C ARG A 38 -2.77 54.39 -49.91
N ARG A 39 -1.68 53.99 -50.56
CA ARG A 39 -0.46 53.30 -50.08
C ARG A 39 0.62 54.36 -49.71
N PRO A 40 1.82 54.01 -49.17
CA PRO A 40 2.25 52.79 -48.46
C PRO A 40 3.11 53.05 -47.18
N ALA A 41 3.49 51.96 -46.51
CA ALA A 41 4.76 51.66 -45.80
C ALA A 41 5.64 52.79 -45.19
N ARG A 42 6.08 52.56 -43.94
CA ARG A 42 7.33 53.11 -43.39
C ARG A 42 8.09 52.13 -42.50
N ALA A 43 9.38 51.99 -42.82
CA ALA A 43 10.50 51.66 -41.94
C ALA A 43 11.74 52.35 -42.57
N PRO A 44 12.88 52.53 -41.88
CA PRO A 44 13.13 52.51 -40.44
C PRO A 44 13.75 53.84 -39.90
N ALA A 45 14.12 53.85 -38.61
CA ALA A 45 15.21 54.60 -37.96
C ALA A 45 15.52 56.10 -38.29
N ALA A 46 15.39 56.97 -37.28
CA ALA A 46 16.25 58.15 -37.08
C ALA A 46 16.21 58.64 -35.61
N GLY A 47 17.35 59.11 -35.07
CA GLY A 47 17.42 59.96 -33.87
C GLY A 47 17.27 61.46 -34.23
N PRO A 48 17.47 62.41 -33.28
CA PRO A 48 18.83 62.67 -32.81
C PRO A 48 18.98 63.10 -31.31
N ALA A 49 20.23 63.21 -30.86
CA ALA A 49 20.63 63.50 -29.47
C ALA A 49 20.86 65.00 -29.17
N ARG A 50 21.08 65.36 -27.88
CA ARG A 50 21.85 66.57 -27.49
C ARG A 50 22.44 66.55 -26.06
N ARG A 51 23.78 66.35 -25.98
CA ARG A 51 24.76 66.93 -25.02
C ARG A 51 24.60 66.54 -23.52
N ALA A 52 25.63 66.63 -22.66
CA ALA A 52 26.99 67.20 -22.78
C ALA A 52 28.11 66.25 -22.25
N ARG A 53 29.37 66.73 -22.20
CA ARG A 53 30.60 65.96 -21.83
C ARG A 53 31.31 66.57 -20.61
N ALA A 54 32.09 65.77 -19.88
CA ALA A 54 33.45 66.12 -19.43
C ALA A 54 34.23 64.90 -18.91
N ALA A 55 35.58 64.93 -18.95
CA ALA A 55 36.46 63.89 -18.37
C ALA A 55 37.85 64.47 -18.02
N ARG A 56 38.56 63.84 -17.07
CA ARG A 56 40.01 63.96 -16.74
C ARG A 56 40.37 62.90 -15.68
N LEU A 57 41.63 62.60 -15.33
CA LEU A 57 42.81 62.19 -16.11
C LEU A 57 44.03 62.04 -15.15
N ARG A 58 44.29 60.80 -14.71
CA ARG A 58 45.62 60.22 -14.36
C ARG A 58 46.43 60.74 -13.13
N PRO A 59 47.46 59.97 -12.67
CA PRO A 59 47.93 59.97 -11.26
C PRO A 59 49.43 60.26 -11.08
N ARG A 60 49.95 60.19 -9.81
CA ARG A 60 51.36 59.86 -9.50
C ARG A 60 51.66 59.62 -8.00
N ARG A 61 52.33 58.51 -7.66
CA ARG A 61 53.67 58.45 -7.01
C ARG A 61 54.23 57.00 -6.96
N ARG A 62 55.54 56.86 -6.78
CA ARG A 62 56.33 55.60 -6.55
C ARG A 62 56.65 55.51 -5.02
N ARG A 63 57.25 54.49 -4.39
CA ARG A 63 58.20 53.35 -4.67
C ARG A 63 57.88 52.26 -3.58
N ALA A 64 58.37 51.02 -3.46
CA ALA A 64 59.26 50.06 -4.16
C ALA A 64 58.90 48.63 -3.60
N GLY A 65 59.53 47.48 -3.89
CA GLY A 65 60.54 47.08 -4.89
C GLY A 65 61.06 45.64 -4.69
N HIS A 66 61.61 45.02 -5.77
CA HIS A 66 62.39 43.74 -5.82
C HIS A 66 61.62 42.41 -5.56
N ARG A 67 61.98 41.19 -6.04
CA ARG A 67 62.92 40.55 -7.03
C ARG A 67 62.47 39.06 -7.20
N ARG A 68 62.78 38.19 -8.20
CA ARG A 68 63.26 38.29 -9.62
C ARG A 68 63.20 36.92 -10.39
N ARG A 69 62.05 36.55 -10.99
CA ARG A 69 61.86 35.52 -12.09
C ARG A 69 62.06 33.99 -11.78
N PRO A 70 61.69 33.04 -12.71
CA PRO A 70 61.36 31.63 -12.37
C PRO A 70 62.07 30.50 -13.20
N GLN A 71 61.67 29.23 -12.91
CA GLN A 71 61.87 27.94 -13.64
C GLN A 71 63.27 27.26 -13.57
N PRO A 72 63.41 25.92 -13.78
CA PRO A 72 62.44 24.92 -14.31
C PRO A 72 62.10 23.71 -13.37
N GLN A 73 61.43 22.68 -13.90
CA GLN A 73 60.99 21.44 -13.20
C GLN A 73 62.14 20.43 -12.94
N PRO A 74 61.89 19.40 -12.09
CA PRO A 74 61.72 18.06 -12.67
C PRO A 74 60.50 17.26 -12.14
N ARG A 75 60.18 16.16 -12.84
CA ARG A 75 59.04 15.24 -12.54
C ARG A 75 59.35 14.26 -11.40
N ARG A 76 58.34 13.91 -10.58
CA ARG A 76 58.21 12.56 -9.97
C ARG A 76 56.74 12.24 -9.62
N ARG A 77 56.35 10.97 -9.78
CA ARG A 77 55.02 10.43 -9.40
C ARG A 77 55.03 9.99 -7.93
N ALA A 78 53.99 10.31 -7.17
CA ALA A 78 53.60 9.56 -5.96
C ALA A 78 52.11 9.77 -5.65
N ARG A 79 51.47 8.73 -5.11
CA ARG A 79 50.04 8.70 -4.78
C ARG A 79 49.74 9.55 -3.53
N ARG A 80 48.58 10.22 -3.50
CA ARG A 80 47.78 10.35 -2.28
C ARG A 80 46.34 9.95 -2.59
N ARG A 81 45.78 9.13 -1.71
CA ARG A 81 44.39 8.65 -1.68
C ARG A 81 43.74 9.21 -0.42
N GLU A 82 42.45 8.92 -0.24
CA GLU A 82 41.65 9.12 0.98
C GLU A 82 41.36 10.57 1.41
N LEU A 83 40.06 10.88 1.50
CA LEU A 83 39.45 11.44 2.72
C LEU A 83 37.93 11.18 2.74
N LEU A 84 37.54 9.90 2.77
CA LEU A 84 36.22 9.44 3.21
C LEU A 84 36.41 8.10 3.97
N PRO A 85 35.88 7.94 5.19
CA PRO A 85 36.08 6.72 5.97
C PRO A 85 35.16 5.60 5.45
N ARG A 86 35.77 4.44 5.12
CA ARG A 86 35.03 3.18 4.95
C ARG A 86 34.88 2.51 6.31
N LEU A 87 33.66 2.11 6.67
CA LEU A 87 33.43 1.25 7.83
C LEU A 87 33.92 -0.19 7.52
N PRO A 88 34.50 -0.91 8.50
CA PRO A 88 35.02 -2.26 8.28
C PRO A 88 33.89 -3.31 8.25
N PRO A 89 34.06 -4.44 7.53
CA PRO A 89 33.14 -5.55 7.57
C PRO A 89 33.21 -6.31 8.90
N HIS A 90 32.11 -6.97 9.28
CA HIS A 90 32.08 -7.87 10.43
C HIS A 90 32.73 -9.23 10.12
N SER A 91 33.51 -9.73 11.07
CA SER A 91 33.85 -11.16 11.20
C SER A 91 33.52 -11.60 12.65
N PRO A 92 32.95 -12.79 12.87
CA PRO A 92 32.53 -13.22 14.20
C PRO A 92 33.62 -14.00 14.94
N ASP A 93 33.86 -13.66 16.21
CA ASP A 93 34.30 -14.67 17.20
C ASP A 93 33.93 -14.26 18.65
N ARG A 94 33.96 -15.22 19.58
CA ARG A 94 33.44 -15.08 20.96
C ARG A 94 34.53 -15.04 22.04
N ALA A 95 34.45 -14.05 22.93
CA ALA A 95 34.98 -14.14 24.30
C ALA A 95 34.17 -13.23 25.27
N PRO A 96 34.05 -13.53 26.58
CA PRO A 96 32.98 -12.95 27.41
C PRO A 96 33.41 -11.92 28.47
N GLY A 97 32.52 -10.96 28.74
CA GLY A 97 32.23 -10.45 30.09
C GLY A 97 32.90 -9.14 30.53
N HIS A 98 32.07 -8.12 30.81
CA HIS A 98 31.93 -7.49 32.16
C HIS A 98 30.71 -6.53 32.16
N PRO A 99 30.06 -6.26 33.33
CA PRO A 99 28.75 -5.60 33.38
C PRO A 99 28.80 -4.07 33.52
N VAL A 100 27.78 -3.38 32.97
CA VAL A 100 27.55 -1.93 33.12
C VAL A 100 26.53 -1.67 34.26
N PRO A 101 26.77 -0.71 35.18
CA PRO A 101 25.96 -0.55 36.38
C PRO A 101 24.59 0.12 36.15
N ARG A 102 23.57 -0.34 36.88
CA ARG A 102 22.22 0.26 36.89
C ARG A 102 22.09 1.34 37.99
N ARG A 103 21.69 2.55 37.60
CA ARG A 103 20.89 3.46 38.45
C ARG A 103 19.40 3.24 38.12
N GLY A 104 18.44 3.36 39.02
CA GLY A 104 18.54 3.66 40.45
C GLY A 104 17.51 4.71 40.92
N LEU A 105 16.21 4.42 40.78
CA LEU A 105 15.09 5.26 41.26
C LEU A 105 13.96 4.39 41.87
N PRO A 106 13.04 4.95 42.68
CA PRO A 106 12.68 4.34 43.97
C PRO A 106 11.41 3.47 44.00
N GLY A 107 11.27 2.72 45.10
CA GLY A 107 10.18 1.76 45.36
C GLY A 107 8.91 2.36 46.00
N PRO A 108 7.91 1.51 46.30
CA PRO A 108 6.54 1.91 46.63
C PRO A 108 6.33 2.41 48.07
N TRP A 109 5.23 3.13 48.26
CA TRP A 109 4.87 3.84 49.49
C TRP A 109 4.39 2.93 50.64
N ARG A 110 4.58 3.43 51.88
CA ARG A 110 4.14 2.76 53.12
C ARG A 110 2.64 2.98 53.40
N ARG A 111 2.03 2.03 54.11
CA ARG A 111 0.70 2.18 54.75
C ARG A 111 0.77 3.15 55.94
N GLY A 112 -0.31 3.89 56.16
CA GLY A 112 -0.60 4.62 57.41
C GLY A 112 -2.01 4.27 57.92
N HIS A 113 -2.23 4.32 59.24
CA HIS A 113 -3.49 3.98 59.89
C HIS A 113 -4.33 5.22 60.24
N VAL A 114 -5.65 5.12 60.09
CA VAL A 114 -6.63 5.80 60.98
C VAL A 114 -7.76 4.80 61.34
N ARG A 115 -8.44 5.06 62.47
CA ARG A 115 -9.54 4.28 63.09
C ARG A 115 -10.87 4.49 62.34
N GLY A 116 -11.91 3.68 62.48
CA GLY A 116 -12.09 2.42 63.23
C GLY A 116 -13.59 2.11 63.46
N GLY A 117 -13.94 0.86 63.82
CA GLY A 117 -15.32 0.46 64.14
C GLY A 117 -15.49 -1.04 64.41
N HIS A 118 -16.05 -1.40 65.57
CA HIS A 118 -16.56 -2.76 65.90
C HIS A 118 -18.07 -2.83 65.55
N ARG A 119 -18.78 -3.97 65.47
CA ARG A 119 -18.63 -5.32 66.08
C ARG A 119 -18.97 -6.49 65.09
N PRO A 120 -18.74 -7.77 65.46
CA PRO A 120 -18.79 -8.92 64.56
C PRO A 120 -19.95 -9.92 64.83
N VAL A 121 -20.11 -10.92 63.92
CA VAL A 121 -20.45 -12.38 64.07
C VAL A 121 -20.43 -12.97 62.64
N GLY A 122 -19.99 -14.20 62.31
CA GLY A 122 -19.31 -15.29 63.02
C GLY A 122 -19.31 -16.60 62.16
N GLY A 123 -18.33 -17.51 62.33
CA GLY A 123 -18.17 -18.78 61.55
C GLY A 123 -17.37 -18.59 60.23
N LEU A 124 -16.36 -19.38 59.81
CA LEU A 124 -15.93 -20.79 60.01
C LEU A 124 -16.92 -21.86 59.47
N GLU A 125 -16.52 -22.88 58.71
CA GLU A 125 -15.19 -23.19 58.10
C GLU A 125 -15.32 -24.13 56.85
N ARG A 126 -14.20 -24.45 56.17
CA ARG A 126 -14.11 -25.38 55.02
C ARG A 126 -13.75 -26.82 55.47
N ARG A 127 -14.20 -27.87 54.75
CA ARG A 127 -13.34 -28.87 54.02
C ARG A 127 -14.01 -30.18 53.54
N ARG A 128 -13.58 -30.59 52.33
CA ARG A 128 -13.23 -31.97 51.85
C ARG A 128 -14.27 -33.12 51.75
N ALA A 129 -14.61 -33.38 50.49
CA ALA A 129 -15.05 -34.61 49.81
C ALA A 129 -14.56 -36.01 50.30
N ARG A 130 -15.35 -37.06 49.96
CA ARG A 130 -14.89 -38.36 49.43
C ARG A 130 -15.99 -39.13 48.65
N ARG A 131 -15.64 -40.29 48.05
CA ARG A 131 -16.42 -41.10 47.07
C ARG A 131 -17.38 -42.13 47.72
N GLY A 132 -18.39 -42.64 46.97
CA GLY A 132 -19.04 -43.92 47.33
C GLY A 132 -20.24 -44.44 46.48
N LEU A 133 -19.96 -45.31 45.50
CA LEU A 133 -20.68 -46.56 45.09
C LEU A 133 -22.18 -46.59 44.66
N LEU A 134 -22.49 -47.60 43.83
CA LEU A 134 -23.83 -48.07 43.38
C LEU A 134 -24.17 -49.45 44.02
N PRO A 135 -25.45 -49.91 43.96
CA PRO A 135 -25.75 -51.12 43.17
C PRO A 135 -27.09 -51.07 42.36
N ARG A 136 -27.57 -52.23 41.87
CA ARG A 136 -28.54 -52.43 40.75
C ARG A 136 -29.86 -53.12 41.17
N GLN A 137 -30.78 -53.31 40.19
CA GLN A 137 -31.84 -54.36 40.00
C GLN A 137 -33.32 -53.86 40.05
N LEU A 138 -34.35 -54.43 39.37
CA LEU A 138 -34.53 -55.68 38.58
C LEU A 138 -35.69 -55.59 37.50
N ARG A 139 -35.76 -56.62 36.61
CA ARG A 139 -36.62 -57.01 35.44
C ARG A 139 -38.19 -56.87 35.49
N ALA A 140 -39.02 -57.18 34.45
CA ALA A 140 -38.97 -57.21 32.94
C ALA A 140 -40.23 -57.87 32.25
N ARG A 141 -40.45 -57.61 30.93
CA ARG A 141 -41.09 -58.47 29.85
C ARG A 141 -42.63 -58.74 29.86
N PRO A 142 -43.26 -59.34 28.79
CA PRO A 142 -42.97 -59.44 27.33
C PRO A 142 -44.20 -59.28 26.35
N GLY A 143 -44.02 -59.37 25.00
CA GLY A 143 -45.10 -59.48 23.98
C GLY A 143 -44.63 -59.83 22.53
N ARG A 144 -45.56 -60.20 21.61
CA ARG A 144 -45.38 -60.61 20.17
C ARG A 144 -46.68 -60.35 19.37
N ASP A 145 -46.85 -60.49 18.04
CA ASP A 145 -45.98 -60.89 16.88
C ASP A 145 -46.14 -59.78 15.76
N ALA A 146 -46.35 -59.89 14.42
CA ALA A 146 -46.37 -60.98 13.44
C ALA A 146 -46.05 -60.55 11.97
N ARG A 147 -45.23 -61.36 11.28
CA ARG A 147 -45.19 -61.72 9.83
C ARG A 147 -45.75 -60.78 8.71
N ARG A 148 -44.86 -60.38 7.77
CA ARG A 148 -44.85 -60.79 6.33
C ARG A 148 -43.49 -60.47 5.66
N ARG A 149 -43.31 -60.78 4.36
CA ARG A 149 -42.03 -60.96 3.61
C ARG A 149 -42.27 -60.70 2.09
N PRO A 150 -41.27 -60.71 1.17
CA PRO A 150 -39.79 -60.60 1.30
C PRO A 150 -39.08 -59.68 0.26
N ALA A 151 -37.77 -59.45 0.43
CA ALA A 151 -36.78 -59.28 -0.65
C ALA A 151 -35.37 -59.68 -0.15
N ARG A 152 -34.40 -59.95 -1.04
CA ARG A 152 -33.02 -60.40 -0.70
C ARG A 152 -31.95 -59.45 -1.27
N PRO A 153 -30.85 -59.20 -0.53
CA PRO A 153 -29.50 -59.10 -1.09
C PRO A 153 -28.74 -60.45 -0.97
N ALA A 154 -27.57 -60.55 -1.62
CA ALA A 154 -26.73 -61.76 -1.68
C ALA A 154 -25.47 -61.71 -0.79
N ASP A 155 -24.64 -62.75 -0.86
CA ASP A 155 -23.61 -63.12 0.12
C ASP A 155 -22.32 -62.25 0.08
N PRO A 156 -21.59 -62.04 1.21
CA PRO A 156 -20.42 -61.17 1.26
C PRO A 156 -19.08 -61.92 1.29
N ARG A 157 -18.18 -61.63 0.32
CA ARG A 157 -16.71 -61.78 0.44
C ARG A 157 -15.96 -61.06 -0.69
N ALA A 158 -15.31 -59.96 -0.35
CA ALA A 158 -14.14 -59.41 -1.03
C ALA A 158 -13.19 -58.84 0.06
N PRO A 159 -11.86 -58.87 -0.12
CA PRO A 159 -10.95 -58.64 0.99
C PRO A 159 -10.93 -57.17 1.43
N ARG A 160 -10.84 -56.94 2.75
CA ARG A 160 -10.27 -55.69 3.26
C ARG A 160 -8.82 -55.65 2.79
N GLY A 161 -8.46 -54.63 2.01
CA GLY A 161 -7.06 -54.39 1.67
C GLY A 161 -6.26 -54.21 2.96
N THR A 162 -5.27 -55.08 3.17
CA THR A 162 -4.27 -54.84 4.20
C THR A 162 -3.48 -53.60 3.81
N HIS A 163 -3.49 -52.57 4.64
CA HIS A 163 -2.56 -51.45 4.49
C HIS A 163 -1.13 -52.02 4.60
N GLY A 164 -0.49 -52.22 3.46
CA GLY A 164 0.93 -52.55 3.42
C GLY A 164 1.70 -51.39 4.03
N GLY A 165 2.64 -51.69 4.91
CA GLY A 165 3.45 -50.68 5.60
C GLY A 165 4.39 -49.97 4.63
N VAL A 166 3.88 -48.95 3.93
CA VAL A 166 4.71 -47.88 3.39
C VAL A 166 5.33 -47.18 4.61
N GLY A 167 6.67 -47.14 4.69
CA GLY A 167 7.34 -46.31 5.69
C GLY A 167 6.89 -44.85 5.52
N PRO A 168 6.80 -44.04 6.59
CA PRO A 168 6.17 -42.72 6.53
C PRO A 168 6.82 -41.86 5.45
N VAL A 169 6.09 -41.63 4.36
CA VAL A 169 6.44 -40.66 3.34
C VAL A 169 6.33 -39.30 4.02
N SER A 170 7.45 -38.64 4.26
CA SER A 170 7.46 -37.32 4.91
C SER A 170 6.72 -36.34 3.99
N ALA A 171 5.48 -36.01 4.37
CA ALA A 171 4.66 -35.07 3.63
C ALA A 171 5.38 -33.71 3.57
N VAL A 172 5.48 -33.14 2.37
CA VAL A 172 5.93 -31.77 2.20
C VAL A 172 4.75 -30.86 2.50
N VAL A 173 4.94 -29.97 3.47
CA VAL A 173 3.89 -29.09 3.98
C VAL A 173 4.39 -27.65 4.00
N TRP A 174 3.54 -26.72 3.58
CA TRP A 174 3.83 -25.31 3.48
C TRP A 174 3.10 -24.57 4.61
N VAL A 175 3.85 -23.82 5.41
CA VAL A 175 3.31 -23.07 6.55
C VAL A 175 3.79 -21.62 6.45
N PRO A 176 2.90 -20.63 6.24
CA PRO A 176 3.31 -19.25 6.02
C PRO A 176 4.19 -18.66 7.14
N CYS A 177 5.16 -17.82 6.77
CA CYS A 177 6.01 -17.04 7.67
C CYS A 177 5.78 -15.51 7.58
N ASP A 178 4.72 -15.10 6.88
CA ASP A 178 4.20 -13.73 6.88
C ASP A 178 3.79 -13.30 8.31
N ALA A 179 4.04 -12.04 8.67
CA ALA A 179 3.74 -11.54 10.02
C ALA A 179 2.28 -11.72 10.46
N ALA A 180 1.31 -11.70 9.53
CA ALA A 180 -0.09 -11.96 9.85
C ALA A 180 -0.31 -13.42 10.28
N ALA A 181 0.20 -14.39 9.52
CA ALA A 181 0.10 -15.81 9.85
C ALA A 181 0.85 -16.16 11.14
N VAL A 182 2.04 -15.57 11.34
CA VAL A 182 2.81 -15.70 12.59
C VAL A 182 2.01 -15.15 13.78
N SER A 183 1.26 -14.06 13.61
CA SER A 183 0.45 -13.46 14.70
C SER A 183 -0.71 -14.33 15.17
N VAL A 184 -1.18 -15.25 14.32
CA VAL A 184 -2.22 -16.26 14.63
C VAL A 184 -1.64 -17.65 14.88
N GLY A 185 -0.31 -17.78 15.04
CA GLY A 185 0.33 -18.99 15.57
C GLY A 185 1.02 -19.91 14.55
N ALA A 186 1.20 -19.48 13.30
CA ALA A 186 1.79 -20.33 12.25
C ALA A 186 3.19 -20.92 12.60
N ASP A 187 4.01 -20.23 13.38
CA ASP A 187 5.29 -20.78 13.85
C ASP A 187 5.11 -22.01 14.76
N ALA A 188 4.14 -22.00 15.68
CA ALA A 188 3.85 -23.15 16.53
C ALA A 188 3.24 -24.33 15.74
N VAL A 189 2.55 -24.05 14.64
CA VAL A 189 2.06 -25.06 13.70
C VAL A 189 3.22 -25.68 12.91
N ALA A 190 4.17 -24.86 12.43
CA ALA A 190 5.40 -25.31 11.77
C ALA A 190 6.28 -26.16 12.70
N GLU A 191 6.46 -25.75 13.97
CA GLU A 191 7.17 -26.53 14.98
C GLU A 191 6.50 -27.89 15.23
N ALA A 192 5.18 -27.92 15.38
CA ALA A 192 4.42 -29.16 15.58
C ALA A 192 4.48 -30.10 14.36
N LEU A 193 4.38 -29.58 13.13
CA LEU A 193 4.53 -30.36 11.90
C LEU A 193 5.94 -30.95 11.76
N THR A 194 6.97 -30.16 12.09
CA THR A 194 8.37 -30.62 12.12
C THR A 194 8.56 -31.72 13.16
N ALA A 195 8.01 -31.56 14.36
CA ALA A 195 8.06 -32.56 15.43
C ALA A 195 7.30 -33.87 15.10
N ALA A 196 6.30 -33.79 14.23
CA ALA A 196 5.57 -34.93 13.69
C ALA A 196 6.26 -35.60 12.47
N GLY A 197 7.39 -35.07 12.00
CA GLY A 197 8.19 -35.64 10.91
C GLY A 197 7.82 -35.19 9.49
N ALA A 198 7.01 -34.15 9.34
CA ALA A 198 6.72 -33.53 8.05
C ALA A 198 7.90 -32.65 7.57
N THR A 199 8.06 -32.53 6.25
CA THR A 199 9.06 -31.65 5.63
C THR A 199 8.46 -30.26 5.47
N VAL A 200 8.71 -29.38 6.44
CA VAL A 200 8.11 -28.04 6.49
C VAL A 200 8.85 -27.03 5.61
N ARG A 201 8.10 -26.40 4.70
CA ARG A 201 8.46 -25.23 3.88
C ARG A 201 7.84 -23.96 4.48
N ARG A 202 8.54 -22.83 4.41
CA ARG A 202 8.05 -21.54 4.93
C ARG A 202 7.84 -20.54 3.78
N ASN A 203 6.65 -20.55 3.20
CA ASN A 203 6.19 -19.58 2.19
C ASN A 203 5.79 -18.23 2.81
N GLY A 204 5.56 -17.22 1.97
CA GLY A 204 4.73 -16.07 2.36
C GLY A 204 3.26 -16.47 2.61
N SER A 205 2.42 -15.53 3.01
CA SER A 205 0.96 -15.75 3.03
C SER A 205 0.38 -15.70 1.62
N ARG A 206 -0.63 -16.51 1.34
CA ARG A 206 -1.44 -16.40 0.11
C ARG A 206 -2.27 -15.11 0.04
N GLY A 207 -2.46 -14.42 1.17
CA GLY A 207 -3.25 -13.19 1.26
C GLY A 207 -4.73 -13.40 1.57
N MET A 208 -5.11 -14.60 2.03
CA MET A 208 -6.46 -14.93 2.51
C MET A 208 -6.46 -14.96 4.05
N LEU A 209 -6.38 -13.79 4.68
CA LEU A 209 -5.93 -13.69 6.08
C LEU A 209 -6.93 -14.26 7.10
N TRP A 210 -8.21 -14.45 6.71
CA TRP A 210 -9.21 -15.15 7.53
C TRP A 210 -9.07 -16.70 7.51
N LEU A 211 -8.16 -17.23 6.69
CA LEU A 211 -7.82 -18.66 6.64
C LEU A 211 -6.51 -18.98 7.38
N GLU A 212 -5.78 -17.98 7.88
CA GLU A 212 -4.47 -18.17 8.49
C GLU A 212 -4.57 -18.73 9.94
N PRO A 213 -3.71 -19.68 10.37
CA PRO A 213 -2.65 -20.33 9.60
C PRO A 213 -3.22 -21.27 8.51
N LEU A 214 -2.88 -20.98 7.26
CA LEU A 214 -3.27 -21.76 6.09
C LEU A 214 -2.13 -22.72 5.75
N VAL A 215 -2.24 -23.97 6.18
CA VAL A 215 -1.25 -25.01 5.87
C VAL A 215 -1.59 -25.61 4.50
N GLU A 216 -0.62 -25.70 3.59
CA GLU A 216 -0.80 -26.39 2.31
C GLU A 216 0.00 -27.70 2.27
N VAL A 217 -0.65 -28.83 1.98
CA VAL A 217 0.00 -30.14 1.83
C VAL A 217 0.21 -30.44 0.35
N GLU A 218 1.41 -30.88 -0.05
CA GLU A 218 1.66 -31.32 -1.42
C GLU A 218 0.97 -32.67 -1.71
N THR A 219 0.20 -32.72 -2.80
CA THR A 219 -0.47 -33.94 -3.29
C THR A 219 -0.30 -34.07 -4.80
N GLU A 220 -0.64 -35.23 -5.37
CA GLU A 220 -0.67 -35.45 -6.83
C GLU A 220 -1.61 -34.49 -7.58
N ARG A 221 -2.54 -33.83 -6.87
CA ARG A 221 -3.47 -32.81 -7.41
C ARG A 221 -2.91 -31.39 -7.34
N GLY A 222 -1.69 -31.19 -6.83
CA GLY A 222 -1.19 -29.89 -6.39
C GLY A 222 -1.35 -29.68 -4.88
N ARG A 223 -1.20 -28.44 -4.42
CA ARG A 223 -1.23 -28.10 -2.98
C ARG A 223 -2.66 -27.97 -2.45
N VAL A 224 -3.02 -28.81 -1.49
CA VAL A 224 -4.32 -28.82 -0.81
C VAL A 224 -4.23 -28.01 0.48
N GLY A 225 -5.12 -27.03 0.66
CA GLY A 225 -5.08 -26.11 1.78
C GLY A 225 -5.98 -26.51 2.95
N TYR A 226 -5.51 -26.23 4.16
CA TYR A 226 -6.22 -26.45 5.42
C TYR A 226 -6.17 -25.14 6.22
N ALA A 227 -7.34 -24.55 6.46
CA ALA A 227 -7.47 -23.22 7.04
C ALA A 227 -7.56 -23.25 8.57
N ASN A 228 -7.05 -22.20 9.23
CA ASN A 228 -7.12 -22.03 10.69
C ASN A 228 -6.64 -23.28 11.46
N VAL A 229 -5.50 -23.84 11.07
CA VAL A 229 -4.93 -25.05 11.70
C VAL A 229 -4.30 -24.70 13.04
N ALA A 230 -4.72 -25.37 14.12
CA ALA A 230 -4.08 -25.25 15.43
C ALA A 230 -2.97 -26.33 15.61
N PRO A 231 -1.92 -26.08 16.42
CA PRO A 231 -0.86 -27.06 16.69
C PRO A 231 -1.36 -28.42 17.24
N ALA A 232 -2.51 -28.43 17.91
CA ALA A 232 -3.14 -29.65 18.42
C ALA A 232 -3.76 -30.54 17.33
N GLU A 233 -3.96 -30.03 16.11
CA GLU A 233 -4.68 -30.68 15.02
C GLU A 233 -3.73 -31.29 13.97
N VAL A 234 -2.44 -30.99 14.08
CA VAL A 234 -1.36 -31.48 13.20
C VAL A 234 -1.35 -33.01 13.07
N ALA A 235 -1.64 -33.75 14.15
CA ALA A 235 -1.70 -35.20 14.10
C ALA A 235 -2.86 -35.73 13.23
N GLY A 236 -4.00 -35.05 13.23
CA GLY A 236 -5.14 -35.39 12.37
C GLY A 236 -4.93 -34.93 10.92
N LEU A 237 -4.35 -33.75 10.73
CA LEU A 237 -3.94 -33.25 9.41
C LEU A 237 -3.03 -34.25 8.68
N LEU A 238 -2.00 -34.77 9.36
CA LEU A 238 -1.08 -35.76 8.79
C LEU A 238 -1.68 -37.18 8.67
N ALA A 239 -2.85 -37.43 9.28
CA ALA A 239 -3.61 -38.68 9.13
C ALA A 239 -4.67 -38.60 8.01
N GLY A 240 -4.96 -37.42 7.47
CA GLY A 240 -6.06 -37.18 6.54
C GLY A 240 -7.43 -36.92 7.22
N ASP A 241 -7.47 -36.77 8.55
CA ASP A 241 -8.71 -36.57 9.31
C ASP A 241 -9.41 -35.22 9.00
N LEU A 242 -8.74 -34.31 8.28
CA LEU A 242 -9.25 -32.98 7.92
C LEU A 242 -9.72 -32.87 6.47
N ASP A 243 -9.47 -33.87 5.62
CA ASP A 243 -9.67 -33.80 4.16
C ASP A 243 -11.14 -33.60 3.75
N ASP A 244 -12.07 -34.21 4.50
CA ASP A 244 -13.53 -34.10 4.33
C ASP A 244 -14.16 -32.96 5.18
N GLY A 245 -13.34 -32.18 5.90
CA GLY A 245 -13.82 -31.15 6.83
C GLY A 245 -14.02 -29.76 6.21
N GLU A 246 -14.86 -28.92 6.82
CA GLU A 246 -15.12 -27.52 6.39
C GLU A 246 -13.87 -26.61 6.35
N ARG A 247 -12.74 -27.06 6.93
CA ARG A 247 -11.44 -26.37 6.90
C ARG A 247 -10.54 -26.79 5.74
N CYS A 248 -10.83 -27.89 5.05
CA CYS A 248 -10.19 -28.23 3.78
C CYS A 248 -10.73 -27.29 2.69
N VAL A 249 -9.86 -26.44 2.13
CA VAL A 249 -10.24 -25.48 1.07
C VAL A 249 -10.04 -26.03 -0.34
N GLY A 250 -9.71 -27.31 -0.46
CA GLY A 250 -9.35 -27.95 -1.73
C GLY A 250 -7.97 -27.52 -2.22
N VAL A 251 -7.74 -27.59 -3.53
CA VAL A 251 -6.51 -27.07 -4.16
C VAL A 251 -6.50 -25.56 -4.01
N VAL A 252 -5.45 -25.00 -3.39
CA VAL A 252 -5.43 -23.59 -2.98
C VAL A 252 -5.51 -22.64 -4.17
N ASP A 253 -4.88 -22.99 -5.28
CA ASP A 253 -4.86 -22.18 -6.50
C ASP A 253 -6.24 -22.15 -7.21
N ASP A 254 -7.05 -23.19 -7.03
CA ASP A 254 -8.43 -23.29 -7.53
C ASP A 254 -9.46 -22.61 -6.59
N TYR A 255 -9.06 -22.20 -5.38
CA TYR A 255 -9.99 -21.65 -4.40
C TYR A 255 -10.70 -20.40 -4.95
N PRO A 256 -12.04 -20.33 -5.01
CA PRO A 256 -12.76 -19.33 -5.82
C PRO A 256 -12.49 -17.86 -5.49
N TRP A 257 -11.97 -17.53 -4.30
CA TRP A 257 -11.56 -16.17 -3.96
C TRP A 257 -10.18 -15.79 -4.52
N LEU A 258 -9.27 -16.76 -4.65
CA LEU A 258 -7.94 -16.58 -5.21
C LEU A 258 -7.98 -16.68 -6.74
N ALA A 259 -8.67 -17.70 -7.28
CA ALA A 259 -8.83 -17.94 -8.72
C ALA A 259 -9.59 -16.82 -9.47
N ARG A 260 -10.26 -15.91 -8.75
CA ARG A 260 -10.91 -14.70 -9.30
C ARG A 260 -10.00 -13.47 -9.38
N GLN A 261 -8.76 -13.55 -8.91
CA GLN A 261 -7.79 -12.45 -8.95
C GLN A 261 -6.99 -12.42 -10.25
N HIS A 262 -6.53 -11.24 -10.64
CA HIS A 262 -5.50 -11.10 -11.67
C HIS A 262 -4.19 -10.68 -11.01
N ARG A 263 -3.39 -11.68 -10.61
CA ARG A 263 -2.11 -11.46 -9.91
C ARG A 263 -0.95 -11.30 -10.88
N VAL A 264 -0.54 -10.06 -11.10
CA VAL A 264 0.66 -9.70 -11.88
C VAL A 264 1.83 -9.47 -10.92
N SER A 265 1.62 -8.64 -9.89
CA SER A 265 2.65 -8.27 -8.90
C SER A 265 2.76 -9.30 -7.77
N PHE A 266 1.64 -9.93 -7.39
CA PHE A 266 1.56 -10.93 -6.32
C PHE A 266 1.61 -12.37 -6.84
N ALA A 267 2.01 -12.59 -8.10
CA ALA A 267 2.02 -13.90 -8.77
C ALA A 267 2.81 -14.99 -8.02
N ARG A 268 3.87 -14.61 -7.28
CA ARG A 268 4.70 -15.51 -6.46
C ARG A 268 4.43 -15.42 -4.96
N VAL A 269 3.64 -14.44 -4.50
CA VAL A 269 3.43 -14.18 -3.07
C VAL A 269 2.66 -15.32 -2.41
N GLY A 270 3.32 -15.98 -1.46
CA GLY A 270 2.86 -17.21 -0.81
C GLY A 270 2.99 -18.48 -1.65
N VAL A 271 3.53 -18.40 -2.87
CA VAL A 271 3.76 -19.56 -3.74
C VAL A 271 5.12 -20.21 -3.46
N ILE A 272 6.14 -19.41 -3.13
CA ILE A 272 7.53 -19.82 -2.91
C ILE A 272 8.01 -19.56 -1.47
N GLU A 273 9.13 -20.16 -1.07
CA GLU A 273 9.87 -19.73 0.11
C GLU A 273 10.53 -18.37 -0.18
N PRO A 274 10.30 -17.29 0.59
CA PRO A 274 10.60 -15.91 0.16
C PRO A 274 12.07 -15.60 -0.13
N THR A 275 13.00 -16.42 0.38
CA THR A 275 14.45 -16.26 0.17
C THR A 275 15.04 -17.32 -0.75
N ASP A 276 14.23 -18.05 -1.52
CA ASP A 276 14.69 -18.97 -2.56
C ASP A 276 14.77 -18.27 -3.94
N LEU A 277 16.00 -17.89 -4.33
CA LEU A 277 16.27 -17.27 -5.64
C LEU A 277 16.15 -18.25 -6.81
N ALA A 278 16.23 -19.57 -6.59
CA ALA A 278 16.02 -20.57 -7.64
C ALA A 278 14.52 -20.68 -7.96
N ALA A 279 13.68 -20.84 -6.94
CA ALA A 279 12.21 -20.83 -7.09
C ALA A 279 11.68 -19.50 -7.64
N TYR A 280 12.33 -18.37 -7.32
CA TYR A 280 12.05 -17.07 -7.94
C TYR A 280 12.29 -17.09 -9.46
N ARG A 281 13.47 -17.54 -9.90
CA ARG A 281 13.86 -17.63 -11.32
C ARG A 281 13.01 -18.62 -12.11
N GLU A 282 12.72 -19.78 -11.54
CA GLU A 282 11.84 -20.80 -12.15
C GLU A 282 10.45 -20.22 -12.46
N ARG A 283 9.98 -19.26 -11.65
CA ARG A 283 8.68 -18.58 -11.80
C ARG A 283 8.82 -17.19 -12.45
N GLY A 284 9.68 -17.10 -13.48
CA GLY A 284 9.86 -15.94 -14.35
C GLY A 284 10.66 -14.78 -13.76
N GLY A 285 11.18 -14.92 -12.54
CA GLY A 285 12.01 -13.91 -11.89
C GLY A 285 13.33 -13.66 -12.62
N LEU A 286 13.79 -12.41 -12.62
CA LEU A 286 14.91 -11.84 -13.38
C LEU A 286 14.68 -11.68 -14.89
N ALA A 287 13.60 -12.20 -15.49
CA ALA A 287 13.36 -12.03 -16.94
C ALA A 287 13.21 -10.54 -17.34
N GLY A 288 12.60 -9.72 -16.48
CA GLY A 288 12.47 -8.28 -16.69
C GLY A 288 13.82 -7.56 -16.63
N LEU A 289 14.65 -7.90 -15.64
CA LEU A 289 16.02 -7.38 -15.53
C LEU A 289 16.90 -7.84 -16.69
N GLU A 290 16.89 -9.12 -17.06
CA GLU A 290 17.68 -9.65 -18.17
C GLU A 290 17.34 -8.93 -19.49
N ARG A 291 16.06 -8.72 -19.79
CA ARG A 291 15.64 -7.86 -20.93
C ARG A 291 16.12 -6.42 -20.75
N ALA A 292 15.92 -5.80 -19.59
CA ALA A 292 16.34 -4.41 -19.34
C ALA A 292 17.86 -4.21 -19.48
N LEU A 293 18.67 -5.23 -19.20
CA LEU A 293 20.11 -5.20 -19.43
C LEU A 293 20.48 -5.20 -20.92
N THR A 294 19.64 -5.75 -21.82
CA THR A 294 19.85 -5.66 -23.28
C THR A 294 19.47 -4.31 -23.89
N LEU A 295 18.70 -3.50 -23.17
CA LEU A 295 18.14 -2.24 -23.63
C LEU A 295 19.01 -1.03 -23.24
N SER A 296 18.83 0.11 -23.91
CA SER A 296 19.34 1.37 -23.40
C SER A 296 18.45 1.89 -22.26
N GLY A 297 19.00 2.74 -21.39
CA GLY A 297 18.19 3.35 -20.33
C GLY A 297 17.02 4.20 -20.85
N GLU A 298 17.13 4.73 -22.07
CA GLU A 298 16.03 5.43 -22.74
C GLU A 298 14.90 4.47 -23.14
N ASP A 299 15.24 3.29 -23.66
CA ASP A 299 14.26 2.27 -24.07
C ASP A 299 13.52 1.69 -22.86
N VAL A 300 14.22 1.49 -21.73
CA VAL A 300 13.60 1.03 -20.46
C VAL A 300 12.66 2.10 -19.89
N VAL A 301 13.07 3.38 -19.89
CA VAL A 301 12.19 4.48 -19.44
C VAL A 301 11.00 4.65 -20.39
N ARG A 302 11.16 4.43 -21.69
CA ARG A 302 10.06 4.44 -22.67
C ARG A 302 9.09 3.29 -22.42
N GLU A 303 9.55 2.05 -22.24
CA GLU A 303 8.70 0.90 -21.87
C GLU A 303 7.88 1.17 -20.59
N VAL A 304 8.51 1.72 -19.54
CA VAL A 304 7.82 2.10 -18.30
C VAL A 304 6.84 3.27 -18.52
N THR A 305 7.09 4.15 -19.47
CA THR A 305 6.15 5.24 -19.86
C THR A 305 4.95 4.69 -20.64
N ASP A 306 5.21 3.88 -21.67
CA ASP A 306 4.20 3.29 -22.57
C ASP A 306 3.28 2.31 -21.83
N SER A 307 3.77 1.69 -20.73
CA SER A 307 2.96 0.88 -19.81
C SER A 307 1.83 1.63 -19.11
N GLY A 308 1.89 2.97 -19.05
CA GLY A 308 0.98 3.79 -18.26
C GLY A 308 1.12 3.63 -16.74
N LEU A 309 2.22 3.03 -16.25
CA LEU A 309 2.45 2.80 -14.82
C LEU A 309 2.46 4.12 -14.03
N ARG A 310 1.63 4.18 -12.99
CA ARG A 310 1.45 5.32 -12.08
C ARG A 310 1.87 4.94 -10.66
N GLY A 311 2.39 5.91 -9.92
CA GLY A 311 2.86 5.72 -8.54
C GLY A 311 1.77 5.21 -7.61
N ARG A 312 1.90 3.94 -7.18
CA ARG A 312 0.97 3.23 -6.28
C ARG A 312 1.04 3.70 -4.82
N GLY A 313 1.96 4.61 -4.48
CA GLY A 313 1.97 5.35 -3.21
C GLY A 313 0.97 6.52 -3.18
N GLY A 314 -0.28 6.28 -3.59
CA GLY A 314 -1.40 7.24 -3.55
C GLY A 314 -1.41 8.39 -4.54
N ALA A 315 -0.27 9.05 -4.79
CA ALA A 315 -0.24 10.28 -5.61
C ALA A 315 -0.46 10.06 -7.12
N GLY A 316 -0.45 8.82 -7.62
CA GLY A 316 -0.84 8.50 -9.00
C GLY A 316 0.03 9.11 -10.11
N PHE A 317 1.20 9.68 -9.80
CA PHE A 317 2.09 10.33 -10.77
C PHE A 317 2.73 9.32 -11.73
N PRO A 318 2.84 9.58 -13.05
CA PRO A 318 3.45 8.65 -14.01
C PRO A 318 4.91 8.28 -13.69
N ALA A 319 5.21 6.98 -13.56
CA ALA A 319 6.52 6.50 -13.16
C ALA A 319 7.62 6.86 -14.18
N GLY A 320 7.35 6.61 -15.46
CA GLY A 320 8.28 6.90 -16.57
C GLY A 320 8.71 8.37 -16.64
N ILE A 321 7.81 9.33 -16.39
CA ILE A 321 8.15 10.76 -16.36
C ILE A 321 9.09 11.10 -15.20
N LYS A 322 8.88 10.51 -14.01
CA LYS A 322 9.79 10.69 -12.86
C LYS A 322 11.17 10.09 -13.19
N TRP A 323 11.22 8.96 -13.88
CA TRP A 323 12.47 8.30 -14.26
C TRP A 323 13.21 9.06 -15.36
N GLU A 324 12.53 9.57 -16.38
CA GLU A 324 13.13 10.37 -17.46
C GLU A 324 13.79 11.64 -16.92
N THR A 325 13.15 12.27 -15.93
CA THR A 325 13.70 13.45 -15.23
C THR A 325 15.02 13.11 -14.51
N VAL A 326 15.14 11.92 -13.92
CA VAL A 326 16.39 11.47 -13.27
C VAL A 326 17.42 11.00 -14.29
N ARG A 327 17.01 10.32 -15.38
CA ARG A 327 17.87 9.84 -16.46
C ARG A 327 18.59 11.01 -17.15
N THR A 328 17.84 12.06 -17.50
CA THR A 328 18.35 13.24 -18.24
C THR A 328 19.11 14.24 -17.37
N ALA A 329 18.95 14.21 -16.04
CA ALA A 329 19.73 15.06 -15.14
C ALA A 329 21.21 14.64 -15.09
N GLU A 330 22.13 15.61 -15.29
CA GLU A 330 23.57 15.37 -15.17
C GLU A 330 24.04 15.38 -13.71
N ALA A 331 24.65 14.27 -13.27
CA ALA A 331 25.32 14.15 -11.98
C ALA A 331 26.29 12.96 -11.97
N ASP A 332 27.37 13.05 -11.20
CA ASP A 332 28.37 11.97 -11.03
C ASP A 332 27.80 10.74 -10.30
N VAL A 333 26.74 10.94 -9.51
CA VAL A 333 26.05 9.93 -8.70
C VAL A 333 24.55 10.25 -8.71
N LYS A 334 23.74 9.21 -8.86
CA LYS A 334 22.27 9.24 -8.77
C LYS A 334 21.79 8.09 -7.88
N PHE A 335 20.58 8.22 -7.34
CA PHE A 335 20.04 7.27 -6.35
C PHE A 335 18.68 6.69 -6.73
N VAL A 336 18.41 5.44 -6.32
CA VAL A 336 17.06 4.85 -6.31
C VAL A 336 16.60 4.63 -4.87
N CYS A 337 15.65 5.45 -4.40
CA CYS A 337 15.04 5.29 -3.09
C CYS A 337 13.67 4.63 -3.21
N CYS A 338 13.52 3.46 -2.59
CA CYS A 338 12.23 2.84 -2.37
C CYS A 338 11.62 3.36 -1.06
N ASN A 339 10.38 3.83 -1.14
CA ASN A 339 9.55 4.14 0.00
C ASN A 339 8.73 2.91 0.38
N ALA A 340 9.02 2.34 1.55
CA ALA A 340 8.34 1.22 2.18
C ALA A 340 7.95 1.59 3.62
N ASP A 341 7.59 2.86 3.86
CA ASP A 341 7.16 3.33 5.19
C ASP A 341 5.72 2.90 5.52
N GLU A 342 4.93 2.50 4.51
CA GLU A 342 3.54 1.95 4.56
C GLU A 342 2.76 2.31 5.84
N GLY A 343 2.67 3.62 6.13
CA GLY A 343 2.17 4.12 7.40
C GLY A 343 0.64 4.17 7.52
N ASP A 344 -0.07 3.99 6.40
CA ASP A 344 -1.53 4.11 6.34
C ASP A 344 -2.23 2.98 7.10
N SER A 345 -3.31 3.30 7.81
CA SER A 345 -4.20 2.32 8.40
C SER A 345 -4.93 1.54 7.31
N GLY A 346 -4.85 0.21 7.36
CA GLY A 346 -5.47 -0.70 6.39
C GLY A 346 -4.59 -1.10 5.21
N THR A 347 -3.35 -0.59 5.13
CA THR A 347 -2.38 -0.99 4.11
C THR A 347 -1.39 -2.03 4.65
N PHE A 348 -1.11 -3.05 3.85
CA PHE A 348 -0.15 -4.12 4.15
C PHE A 348 0.37 -4.84 2.89
N ALA A 349 0.25 -4.23 1.70
CA ALA A 349 0.68 -4.81 0.45
C ALA A 349 2.19 -4.64 0.22
N ASP A 350 2.77 -3.49 0.61
CA ASP A 350 4.24 -3.34 0.61
C ASP A 350 4.86 -4.37 1.58
N ARG A 351 4.28 -4.56 2.77
CA ARG A 351 4.66 -5.59 3.74
C ARG A 351 4.61 -7.00 3.16
N MET A 352 3.46 -7.42 2.65
CA MET A 352 3.26 -8.79 2.15
C MET A 352 4.16 -9.12 0.96
N LEU A 353 4.44 -8.15 0.09
CA LEU A 353 5.40 -8.36 -0.99
C LEU A 353 6.82 -8.52 -0.45
N ILE A 354 7.29 -7.67 0.47
CA ILE A 354 8.64 -7.77 1.01
C ILE A 354 8.82 -9.04 1.87
N GLU A 355 7.77 -9.51 2.54
CA GLU A 355 7.80 -10.73 3.34
C GLU A 355 7.58 -12.01 2.52
N GLY A 356 6.92 -11.93 1.36
CA GLY A 356 6.55 -13.09 0.53
C GLY A 356 7.33 -13.26 -0.78
N ASP A 357 7.78 -12.18 -1.40
CA ASP A 357 8.58 -12.14 -2.64
C ASP A 357 9.51 -10.89 -2.71
N PRO A 358 10.51 -10.79 -1.83
CA PRO A 358 11.44 -9.65 -1.79
C PRO A 358 12.28 -9.49 -3.06
N PHE A 359 12.47 -10.55 -3.85
CA PHE A 359 13.29 -10.47 -5.07
C PHE A 359 12.62 -9.64 -6.17
N THR A 360 11.28 -9.62 -6.26
CA THR A 360 10.56 -8.71 -7.16
C THR A 360 10.89 -7.23 -6.89
N LEU A 361 11.00 -6.82 -5.62
CA LEU A 361 11.39 -5.44 -5.27
C LEU A 361 12.86 -5.17 -5.63
N ILE A 362 13.77 -6.10 -5.31
CA ILE A 362 15.20 -5.97 -5.63
C ILE A 362 15.41 -5.85 -7.14
N GLU A 363 14.71 -6.67 -7.93
CA GLU A 363 14.74 -6.61 -9.39
C GLU A 363 14.21 -5.27 -9.91
N GLY A 364 13.04 -4.83 -9.46
CA GLY A 364 12.45 -3.55 -9.86
C GLY A 364 13.33 -2.33 -9.56
N MET A 365 14.00 -2.31 -8.40
CA MET A 365 14.99 -1.29 -8.06
C MET A 365 16.25 -1.37 -8.94
N THR A 366 16.69 -2.58 -9.28
CA THR A 366 17.86 -2.79 -10.14
C THR A 366 17.58 -2.34 -11.58
N ILE A 367 16.38 -2.60 -12.11
CA ILE A 367 15.91 -2.08 -13.40
C ILE A 367 15.88 -0.53 -13.36
N ALA A 368 15.31 0.07 -12.31
CA ALA A 368 15.27 1.52 -12.13
C ALA A 368 16.68 2.16 -12.13
N ALA A 369 17.65 1.50 -11.49
CA ALA A 369 19.03 1.95 -11.42
C ALA A 369 19.73 1.88 -12.78
N VAL A 370 19.62 0.73 -13.46
CA VAL A 370 20.11 0.50 -14.84
C VAL A 370 19.52 1.50 -15.82
N ALA A 371 18.22 1.83 -15.70
CA ALA A 371 17.52 2.74 -16.59
C ALA A 371 17.94 4.21 -16.43
N THR A 372 18.20 4.65 -15.20
CA THR A 372 18.45 6.07 -14.88
C THR A 372 19.93 6.43 -14.73
N GLY A 373 20.81 5.42 -14.63
CA GLY A 373 22.25 5.60 -14.37
C GLY A 373 22.57 5.82 -12.89
N ALA A 374 21.78 5.23 -11.98
CA ALA A 374 22.06 5.23 -10.55
C ALA A 374 22.92 4.02 -10.16
N SER A 375 23.81 4.20 -9.17
CA SER A 375 24.72 3.16 -8.68
C SER A 375 24.46 2.73 -7.24
N GLU A 376 23.65 3.50 -6.51
CA GLU A 376 23.33 3.28 -5.10
C GLU A 376 21.80 3.38 -4.88
N GLY A 377 21.25 2.52 -4.03
CA GLY A 377 19.84 2.49 -3.69
C GLY A 377 19.59 2.23 -2.21
N PHE A 378 18.44 2.72 -1.74
CA PHE A 378 18.01 2.57 -0.35
C PHE A 378 16.54 2.17 -0.29
N VAL A 379 16.22 1.13 0.49
CA VAL A 379 14.85 0.89 0.93
C VAL A 379 14.67 1.55 2.28
N TYR A 380 13.80 2.55 2.36
CA TYR A 380 13.36 3.13 3.64
C TYR A 380 12.15 2.34 4.12
N LEU A 381 12.33 1.52 5.14
CA LEU A 381 11.37 0.51 5.60
C LEU A 381 10.99 0.77 7.06
N ARG A 382 9.70 0.90 7.35
CA ARG A 382 9.22 1.29 8.70
C ARG A 382 9.72 0.35 9.80
N SER A 383 9.97 0.91 10.99
CA SER A 383 10.40 0.19 12.18
C SER A 383 9.43 -0.92 12.62
N GLU A 384 8.15 -0.77 12.31
CA GLU A 384 7.05 -1.65 12.72
C GLU A 384 6.92 -2.92 11.87
N TYR A 385 7.72 -3.08 10.80
CA TYR A 385 7.80 -4.31 10.00
C TYR A 385 9.13 -5.07 10.23
N PRO A 386 9.41 -5.57 11.45
CA PRO A 386 10.64 -6.29 11.74
C PRO A 386 10.75 -7.63 10.99
N HIS A 387 9.66 -8.15 10.45
CA HIS A 387 9.63 -9.35 9.60
C HIS A 387 10.19 -9.00 8.22
N ALA A 388 9.56 -8.07 7.50
CA ALA A 388 10.07 -7.49 6.25
C ALA A 388 11.56 -7.07 6.33
N ILE A 389 11.99 -6.42 7.42
CA ILE A 389 13.40 -6.01 7.62
C ILE A 389 14.36 -7.21 7.64
N ARG A 390 13.96 -8.35 8.21
CA ARG A 390 14.79 -9.58 8.23
C ARG A 390 14.80 -10.23 6.85
N THR A 391 13.63 -10.42 6.25
CA THR A 391 13.46 -11.08 4.95
C THR A 391 14.18 -10.33 3.83
N LEU A 392 14.02 -9.00 3.75
CA LEU A 392 14.64 -8.17 2.72
C LEU A 392 16.17 -8.14 2.82
N ARG A 393 16.72 -8.02 4.04
CA ARG A 393 18.19 -8.07 4.24
C ARG A 393 18.75 -9.42 3.80
N ARG A 394 18.09 -10.52 4.18
CA ARG A 394 18.49 -11.87 3.74
C ARG A 394 18.40 -12.04 2.22
N ALA A 395 17.37 -11.49 1.58
CA ALA A 395 17.25 -11.50 0.12
C ALA A 395 18.34 -10.66 -0.56
N ILE A 396 18.70 -9.50 -0.01
CA ILE A 396 19.81 -8.67 -0.50
C ILE A 396 21.15 -9.39 -0.38
N ASP A 397 21.46 -10.05 0.74
CA ASP A 397 22.67 -10.89 0.91
C ASP A 397 22.76 -11.96 -0.20
N ILE A 398 21.63 -12.62 -0.50
CA ILE A 398 21.53 -13.66 -1.53
C ILE A 398 21.68 -13.04 -2.94
N ALA A 399 21.11 -11.87 -3.18
CA ALA A 399 21.19 -11.15 -4.45
C ALA A 399 22.64 -10.72 -4.76
N TYR A 400 23.40 -10.22 -3.77
CA TYR A 400 24.85 -10.00 -3.93
C TYR A 400 25.60 -11.32 -4.20
N ALA A 401 25.30 -12.39 -3.45
CA ALA A 401 25.99 -13.68 -3.60
C ALA A 401 25.80 -14.33 -4.99
N HIS A 402 24.71 -14.00 -5.69
CA HIS A 402 24.40 -14.49 -7.04
C HIS A 402 24.59 -13.43 -8.15
N GLY A 403 25.24 -12.30 -7.84
CA GLY A 403 25.55 -11.25 -8.81
C GLY A 403 24.35 -10.46 -9.35
N VAL A 404 23.18 -10.55 -8.71
CA VAL A 404 22.01 -9.71 -9.02
C VAL A 404 22.26 -8.26 -8.56
N LEU A 405 23.08 -8.07 -7.51
CA LEU A 405 23.54 -6.78 -7.00
C LEU A 405 25.08 -6.70 -6.98
N GLY A 406 25.60 -5.48 -6.82
CA GLY A 406 27.04 -5.19 -6.64
C GLY A 406 27.69 -4.52 -7.85
N GLU A 407 29.01 -4.69 -7.97
CA GLU A 407 29.87 -4.00 -8.95
C GLU A 407 29.57 -4.36 -10.43
N SER A 408 28.85 -5.46 -10.71
CA SER A 408 28.51 -5.89 -12.06
C SER A 408 27.24 -6.76 -12.08
N VAL A 409 26.08 -6.11 -12.12
CA VAL A 409 24.73 -6.71 -12.18
C VAL A 409 24.65 -7.69 -13.35
N LEU A 410 24.42 -8.97 -13.03
CA LEU A 410 24.41 -10.13 -13.93
C LEU A 410 25.61 -10.15 -14.91
N GLY A 411 26.77 -9.70 -14.45
CA GLY A 411 28.00 -9.63 -15.25
C GLY A 411 28.05 -8.49 -16.28
N SER A 412 27.02 -7.63 -16.35
CA SER A 412 26.85 -6.65 -17.43
C SER A 412 27.73 -5.39 -17.37
N GLY A 413 28.59 -5.25 -16.35
CA GLY A 413 29.45 -4.08 -16.14
C GLY A 413 28.74 -2.85 -15.57
N ARG A 414 27.43 -2.92 -15.31
CA ARG A 414 26.67 -1.90 -14.56
C ARG A 414 26.66 -2.23 -13.06
N ARG A 415 26.97 -1.25 -12.22
CA ARG A 415 26.95 -1.36 -10.75
C ARG A 415 25.58 -0.98 -10.19
N PHE A 416 25.09 -1.72 -9.21
CA PHE A 416 24.04 -1.25 -8.30
C PHE A 416 24.19 -1.87 -6.91
N ASP A 417 24.42 -1.03 -5.89
CA ASP A 417 24.43 -1.43 -4.48
C ASP A 417 23.10 -1.02 -3.80
N LEU A 418 22.57 -1.88 -2.93
CA LEU A 418 21.30 -1.69 -2.22
C LEU A 418 21.45 -1.93 -0.70
N ASP A 419 20.83 -1.07 0.10
CA ASP A 419 20.86 -1.09 1.58
C ASP A 419 19.45 -0.82 2.19
N VAL A 420 19.18 -1.33 3.39
CA VAL A 420 17.88 -1.24 4.09
C VAL A 420 18.00 -0.34 5.32
N ARG A 421 17.39 0.85 5.21
CA ARG A 421 17.33 1.86 6.26
C ARG A 421 16.00 1.74 7.00
N VAL A 422 16.09 1.46 8.30
CA VAL A 422 14.93 1.29 9.16
C VAL A 422 14.44 2.67 9.62
N GLY A 423 13.13 2.90 9.51
CA GLY A 423 12.46 4.10 10.01
C GLY A 423 12.45 4.20 11.54
N ALA A 424 11.81 5.23 12.07
CA ALA A 424 11.80 5.54 13.50
C ALA A 424 10.41 5.91 14.04
N GLY A 425 9.36 5.25 13.53
CA GLY A 425 7.98 5.41 13.99
C GLY A 425 7.40 6.82 13.84
N ALA A 426 7.41 7.35 12.61
CA ALA A 426 6.84 8.66 12.30
C ALA A 426 6.24 8.67 10.88
N TYR A 427 4.91 8.65 10.77
CA TYR A 427 4.15 8.50 9.53
C TYR A 427 4.53 9.52 8.45
N ILE A 428 4.92 10.73 8.86
CA ILE A 428 5.35 11.79 7.95
C ILE A 428 6.63 11.44 7.17
N CYS A 429 7.35 10.37 7.52
CA CYS A 429 8.46 9.85 6.72
C CYS A 429 7.99 9.13 5.44
N GLY A 430 6.71 8.80 5.31
CA GLY A 430 6.08 8.37 4.05
C GLY A 430 6.02 9.47 2.98
N GLU A 431 6.21 10.76 3.34
CA GLU A 431 6.34 11.84 2.34
C GLU A 431 7.75 11.84 1.73
N GLU A 432 7.84 11.86 0.39
CA GLU A 432 9.10 11.62 -0.35
C GLU A 432 10.28 12.54 0.06
N THR A 433 10.05 13.78 0.47
CA THR A 433 11.13 14.69 0.89
C THR A 433 11.50 14.52 2.37
N SER A 434 10.52 14.18 3.22
CA SER A 434 10.71 13.84 4.63
C SER A 434 11.49 12.53 4.79
N MET A 435 11.15 11.50 4.01
CA MET A 435 11.94 10.27 3.84
C MET A 435 13.41 10.58 3.53
N LEU A 436 13.63 11.51 2.59
CA LEU A 436 14.96 11.96 2.15
C LEU A 436 15.69 12.88 3.15
N GLU A 437 15.03 13.41 4.19
CA GLU A 437 15.71 13.97 5.37
C GLU A 437 16.14 12.86 6.34
N SER A 438 15.24 11.91 6.62
CA SER A 438 15.50 10.79 7.53
C SER A 438 16.66 9.91 7.06
N LEU A 439 16.70 9.58 5.77
CA LEU A 439 17.82 8.88 5.12
C LEU A 439 19.18 9.61 5.23
N GLN A 440 19.17 10.91 5.50
CA GLN A 440 20.37 11.74 5.68
C GLN A 440 20.67 12.03 7.16
N GLY A 441 20.05 11.30 8.09
CA GLY A 441 20.26 11.43 9.53
C GLY A 441 19.66 12.70 10.15
N ARG A 442 18.68 13.31 9.48
CA ARG A 442 17.97 14.52 9.97
C ARG A 442 16.54 14.16 10.39
N ARG A 443 15.85 15.11 11.05
CA ARG A 443 14.42 14.98 11.38
C ARG A 443 13.62 14.81 10.09
N GLY A 444 12.62 13.93 10.09
CA GLY A 444 11.63 13.82 9.02
C GLY A 444 10.76 15.07 8.94
N GLU A 445 11.24 16.08 8.23
CA GLU A 445 10.54 17.35 8.00
C GLU A 445 10.47 17.65 6.51
N VAL A 446 9.24 17.81 6.01
CA VAL A 446 8.97 18.06 4.59
C VAL A 446 9.75 19.27 4.07
N ARG A 447 10.38 19.13 2.90
CA ARG A 447 11.04 20.22 2.16
C ARG A 447 10.00 21.03 1.38
N ALA A 448 10.28 22.31 1.16
CA ALA A 448 9.56 23.05 0.14
C ALA A 448 9.88 22.45 -1.25
N LYS A 449 8.87 22.36 -2.11
CA LYS A 449 8.99 22.02 -3.53
C LYS A 449 8.51 23.23 -4.34
N PRO A 450 9.24 23.72 -5.36
CA PRO A 450 10.53 23.23 -5.87
C PRO A 450 11.71 23.44 -4.89
N PRO A 451 12.84 22.74 -5.08
CA PRO A 451 13.13 21.78 -6.14
C PRO A 451 12.53 20.39 -5.89
N ILE A 452 12.31 19.62 -6.97
CA ILE A 452 11.79 18.25 -6.90
C ILE A 452 12.90 17.21 -6.63
N PRO A 453 12.62 16.09 -5.94
CA PRO A 453 13.62 15.05 -5.66
C PRO A 453 14.29 14.42 -6.89
N ALA A 454 13.58 14.40 -8.03
CA ALA A 454 14.12 13.89 -9.28
C ALA A 454 15.35 14.68 -9.78
N LEU A 455 15.51 15.93 -9.34
CA LEU A 455 16.69 16.77 -9.60
C LEU A 455 17.57 16.93 -8.35
N HIS A 456 16.97 17.17 -7.18
CA HIS A 456 17.68 17.47 -5.93
C HIS A 456 17.11 16.68 -4.72
N GLY A 457 17.29 15.36 -4.75
CA GLY A 457 16.75 14.42 -3.77
C GLY A 457 17.72 14.07 -2.63
N LEU A 458 18.24 12.84 -2.64
CA LEU A 458 19.18 12.35 -1.63
C LEU A 458 20.55 13.04 -1.81
N PHE A 459 21.08 13.59 -0.71
CA PHE A 459 22.33 14.39 -0.70
C PHE A 459 22.38 15.51 -1.77
N GLY A 460 21.22 16.01 -2.21
CA GLY A 460 21.10 17.02 -3.26
C GLY A 460 21.34 16.52 -4.69
N ARG A 461 21.32 15.20 -4.93
CA ARG A 461 21.53 14.57 -6.25
C ARG A 461 20.22 14.09 -6.89
N PRO A 462 20.17 13.88 -8.23
CA PRO A 462 19.02 13.29 -8.90
C PRO A 462 18.64 11.94 -8.28
N THR A 463 17.38 11.79 -7.88
CA THR A 463 16.91 10.63 -7.11
C THR A 463 15.55 10.15 -7.59
N VAL A 464 15.48 8.88 -8.00
CA VAL A 464 14.21 8.18 -8.17
C VAL A 464 13.61 7.95 -6.78
N VAL A 465 12.35 8.36 -6.57
CA VAL A 465 11.57 8.02 -5.37
C VAL A 465 10.25 7.39 -5.79
N ASN A 466 10.09 6.10 -5.48
CA ASN A 466 8.90 5.31 -5.80
C ASN A 466 8.55 4.39 -4.62
N ASN A 467 7.27 4.05 -4.47
CA ASN A 467 6.81 3.07 -3.48
C ASN A 467 7.10 1.63 -3.95
N VAL A 468 7.11 0.66 -3.03
CA VAL A 468 7.38 -0.77 -3.28
C VAL A 468 6.55 -1.31 -4.44
N LEU A 469 5.21 -1.27 -4.39
CA LEU A 469 4.36 -1.78 -5.49
C LEU A 469 4.65 -1.09 -6.84
N THR A 470 5.06 0.18 -6.83
CA THR A 470 5.41 0.89 -8.07
C THR A 470 6.69 0.34 -8.69
N LEU A 471 7.73 0.07 -7.89
CA LEU A 471 8.97 -0.55 -8.36
C LEU A 471 8.74 -2.01 -8.75
N SER A 472 7.89 -2.69 -7.99
CA SER A 472 7.63 -4.13 -8.12
C SER A 472 6.74 -4.51 -9.29
N ALA A 473 6.02 -3.55 -9.89
CA ALA A 473 5.36 -3.74 -11.18
C ALA A 473 6.36 -3.78 -12.36
N VAL A 474 7.55 -3.17 -12.21
CA VAL A 474 8.51 -2.98 -13.32
C VAL A 474 9.06 -4.29 -13.89
N PRO A 475 9.40 -5.34 -13.11
CA PRO A 475 9.82 -6.62 -13.66
C PRO A 475 8.85 -7.21 -14.69
N MET A 476 7.54 -7.17 -14.43
CA MET A 476 6.52 -7.67 -15.38
C MET A 476 6.31 -6.72 -16.57
N VAL A 477 6.32 -5.40 -16.34
CA VAL A 477 6.32 -4.39 -17.43
C VAL A 477 7.47 -4.65 -18.41
N LEU A 478 8.65 -5.05 -17.91
CA LEU A 478 9.78 -5.40 -18.78
C LEU A 478 9.69 -6.83 -19.32
N ALA A 479 9.26 -7.84 -18.55
CA ALA A 479 9.19 -9.22 -19.03
C ALA A 479 8.20 -9.39 -20.19
N ASP A 480 6.96 -8.89 -20.04
CA ASP A 480 5.88 -9.05 -21.02
C ASP A 480 5.78 -7.87 -22.01
N GLY A 481 6.44 -6.76 -21.68
CA GLY A 481 6.43 -5.52 -22.45
C GLY A 481 5.35 -4.53 -22.02
N GLY A 482 5.67 -3.24 -22.07
CA GLY A 482 4.78 -2.16 -21.60
C GLY A 482 3.38 -2.21 -22.22
N ALA A 483 3.26 -2.58 -23.49
CA ALA A 483 1.96 -2.73 -24.16
C ALA A 483 1.06 -3.82 -23.53
N ALA A 484 1.62 -4.90 -22.98
CA ALA A 484 0.86 -5.93 -22.28
C ALA A 484 0.31 -5.39 -20.94
N TYR A 485 1.14 -4.70 -20.15
CA TYR A 485 0.70 -4.05 -18.91
C TYR A 485 -0.30 -2.92 -19.15
N ALA A 486 -0.15 -2.16 -20.25
CA ALA A 486 -1.06 -1.09 -20.65
C ALA A 486 -2.43 -1.61 -21.16
N ALA A 487 -2.52 -2.87 -21.58
CA ALA A 487 -3.80 -3.50 -21.94
C ALA A 487 -4.69 -3.78 -20.72
N LEU A 488 -4.11 -3.77 -19.52
CA LEU A 488 -4.80 -3.99 -18.25
C LEU A 488 -5.33 -2.69 -17.64
N GLY A 489 -6.39 -2.81 -16.83
CA GLY A 489 -7.05 -1.70 -16.18
C GLY A 489 -7.96 -0.87 -17.10
N THR A 490 -8.19 0.39 -16.73
CA THR A 490 -9.18 1.25 -17.39
C THR A 490 -8.66 2.68 -17.57
N GLY A 491 -9.32 3.47 -18.43
CA GLY A 491 -9.06 4.91 -18.58
C GLY A 491 -7.57 5.27 -18.68
N ARG A 492 -7.05 5.96 -17.65
CA ARG A 492 -5.61 6.22 -17.44
C ARG A 492 -5.06 5.50 -16.21
N SER A 493 -5.82 4.62 -15.58
CA SER A 493 -5.40 3.74 -14.48
C SER A 493 -5.02 2.38 -15.05
N ARG A 494 -3.80 2.29 -15.60
CA ARG A 494 -3.30 1.08 -16.28
C ARG A 494 -2.60 0.12 -15.34
N GLY A 495 -2.58 -1.15 -15.76
CA GLY A 495 -2.08 -2.26 -14.97
C GLY A 495 -3.11 -2.78 -13.97
N THR A 496 -2.61 -3.61 -13.05
CA THR A 496 -3.32 -4.05 -11.84
C THR A 496 -3.08 -3.12 -10.66
N GLN A 497 -3.91 -3.28 -9.63
CA GLN A 497 -3.68 -2.81 -8.27
C GLN A 497 -3.94 -3.93 -7.28
N VAL A 498 -3.11 -3.98 -6.23
CA VAL A 498 -3.31 -4.86 -5.08
C VAL A 498 -4.18 -4.12 -4.08
N PHE A 499 -5.47 -4.44 -3.98
CA PHE A 499 -6.36 -3.84 -2.98
C PHE A 499 -6.25 -4.59 -1.65
N GLN A 500 -6.29 -3.87 -0.52
CA GLN A 500 -6.13 -4.44 0.81
C GLN A 500 -7.43 -4.29 1.62
N LEU A 501 -8.09 -5.40 1.91
CA LEU A 501 -9.35 -5.45 2.66
C LEU A 501 -9.06 -5.56 4.16
N ALA A 502 -9.46 -4.55 4.94
CA ALA A 502 -9.11 -4.36 6.33
C ALA A 502 -10.30 -3.89 7.19
N GLY A 503 -10.09 -3.76 8.50
CA GLY A 503 -11.11 -3.34 9.45
C GLY A 503 -12.10 -4.46 9.81
N ASN A 504 -13.36 -4.11 9.99
CA ASN A 504 -14.44 -5.07 10.29
C ASN A 504 -14.95 -5.69 8.98
N VAL A 505 -14.17 -6.60 8.39
CA VAL A 505 -14.46 -7.31 7.13
C VAL A 505 -14.35 -8.82 7.32
N ALA A 506 -15.31 -9.60 6.81
CA ALA A 506 -15.38 -11.04 7.07
C ALA A 506 -14.23 -11.84 6.42
N ARG A 507 -13.76 -11.39 5.25
CA ARG A 507 -12.68 -12.02 4.46
C ARG A 507 -11.60 -10.99 4.09
N GLY A 508 -10.89 -10.52 5.12
CA GLY A 508 -9.78 -9.55 4.98
C GLY A 508 -8.53 -10.15 4.33
N GLY A 509 -7.76 -9.34 3.60
CA GLY A 509 -6.61 -9.81 2.83
C GLY A 509 -6.28 -8.97 1.61
N VAL A 510 -5.55 -9.54 0.65
CA VAL A 510 -5.15 -8.84 -0.60
C VAL A 510 -5.85 -9.40 -1.84
N VAL A 511 -6.44 -8.49 -2.62
CA VAL A 511 -7.10 -8.76 -3.90
C VAL A 511 -6.37 -8.00 -5.00
N GLU A 512 -5.53 -8.68 -5.79
CA GLU A 512 -4.96 -8.06 -7.00
C GLU A 512 -5.91 -8.21 -8.19
N THR A 513 -6.20 -7.10 -8.86
CA THR A 513 -7.04 -7.07 -10.06
C THR A 513 -6.77 -5.80 -10.86
N ASP A 514 -7.19 -5.79 -12.11
CA ASP A 514 -7.26 -4.61 -12.98
C ASP A 514 -8.04 -3.46 -12.32
N PHE A 515 -7.60 -2.21 -12.54
CA PHE A 515 -8.39 -1.03 -12.18
C PHE A 515 -9.75 -1.02 -12.90
N GLY A 516 -10.79 -0.55 -12.20
CA GLY A 516 -12.16 -0.49 -12.71
C GLY A 516 -13.15 -1.43 -12.02
N ILE A 517 -12.69 -2.41 -11.24
CA ILE A 517 -13.54 -3.14 -10.28
C ILE A 517 -14.26 -2.16 -9.36
N THR A 518 -15.52 -2.42 -8.97
CA THR A 518 -16.25 -1.52 -8.05
C THR A 518 -15.87 -1.74 -6.58
N LEU A 519 -16.04 -0.70 -5.76
CA LEU A 519 -15.86 -0.81 -4.31
C LEU A 519 -16.80 -1.86 -3.68
N GLY A 520 -18.02 -2.00 -4.20
CA GLY A 520 -18.97 -3.04 -3.77
C GLY A 520 -18.50 -4.46 -4.09
N GLU A 521 -17.95 -4.70 -5.29
CA GLU A 521 -17.36 -6.02 -5.62
C GLU A 521 -16.19 -6.38 -4.70
N LEU A 522 -15.40 -5.41 -4.25
CA LEU A 522 -14.33 -5.62 -3.28
C LEU A 522 -14.86 -5.88 -1.86
N VAL A 523 -15.78 -5.05 -1.35
CA VAL A 523 -16.26 -5.12 0.05
C VAL A 523 -17.27 -6.25 0.27
N GLU A 524 -18.24 -6.38 -0.62
CA GLU A 524 -19.32 -7.37 -0.53
C GLU A 524 -18.92 -8.67 -1.26
N GLY A 525 -18.43 -8.56 -2.50
CA GLY A 525 -18.08 -9.70 -3.34
C GLY A 525 -16.86 -10.50 -2.87
N PHE A 526 -15.73 -9.83 -2.62
CA PHE A 526 -14.50 -10.45 -2.06
C PHE A 526 -14.50 -10.42 -0.53
N GLY A 527 -14.79 -9.28 0.11
CA GLY A 527 -14.77 -9.13 1.57
C GLY A 527 -15.90 -9.89 2.28
N GLY A 528 -17.07 -10.06 1.64
CA GLY A 528 -18.22 -10.76 2.24
C GLY A 528 -18.99 -9.92 3.27
N GLY A 529 -18.86 -8.59 3.24
CA GLY A 529 -19.43 -7.73 4.28
C GLY A 529 -18.59 -7.77 5.57
N THR A 530 -19.22 -7.51 6.71
CA THR A 530 -18.52 -7.31 7.98
C THR A 530 -18.26 -8.59 8.76
N ALA A 531 -17.16 -8.66 9.51
CA ALA A 531 -16.86 -9.79 10.39
C ALA A 531 -17.87 -9.92 11.55
N SER A 532 -18.48 -8.80 11.94
CA SER A 532 -19.56 -8.75 12.93
C SER A 532 -20.92 -9.28 12.45
N GLY A 533 -21.10 -9.49 11.13
CA GLY A 533 -22.39 -9.81 10.51
C GLY A 533 -23.39 -8.65 10.48
N ARG A 534 -22.99 -7.45 10.91
CA ARG A 534 -23.80 -6.22 10.89
C ARG A 534 -23.69 -5.49 9.53
N PRO A 535 -24.65 -4.61 9.17
CA PRO A 535 -24.57 -3.80 7.96
C PRO A 535 -23.30 -2.93 7.92
N VAL A 536 -22.75 -2.70 6.73
CA VAL A 536 -21.66 -1.73 6.52
C VAL A 536 -22.24 -0.31 6.58
N LYS A 537 -21.71 0.56 7.45
CA LYS A 537 -22.08 1.99 7.50
C LYS A 537 -21.16 2.83 6.61
N ALA A 538 -19.86 2.56 6.66
CA ALA A 538 -18.87 3.28 5.89
C ALA A 538 -17.67 2.41 5.51
N VAL A 539 -16.93 2.85 4.50
CA VAL A 539 -15.63 2.28 4.13
C VAL A 539 -14.66 3.44 3.92
N GLN A 540 -13.53 3.45 4.62
CA GLN A 540 -12.46 4.41 4.35
C GLN A 540 -11.55 3.86 3.25
N VAL A 541 -11.34 4.64 2.19
CA VAL A 541 -10.48 4.25 1.07
C VAL A 541 -9.32 5.23 0.94
N GLY A 542 -8.11 4.68 0.77
CA GLY A 542 -6.89 5.48 0.59
C GLY A 542 -6.19 5.91 1.88
N GLY A 543 -6.39 5.17 2.98
CA GLY A 543 -5.71 5.38 4.26
C GLY A 543 -6.40 6.42 5.16
N PRO A 544 -5.76 6.82 6.28
CA PRO A 544 -6.35 7.71 7.30
C PRO A 544 -6.55 9.15 6.82
N LEU A 545 -5.95 9.52 5.68
CA LEU A 545 -6.15 10.81 4.99
C LEU A 545 -7.24 10.74 3.90
N GLY A 546 -7.81 9.55 3.65
CA GLY A 546 -8.85 9.32 2.65
C GLY A 546 -10.27 9.52 3.20
N ALA A 547 -11.23 9.65 2.28
CA ALA A 547 -12.65 9.84 2.59
C ALA A 547 -13.31 8.57 3.15
N TYR A 548 -14.33 8.76 4.00
CA TYR A 548 -15.31 7.71 4.33
C TYR A 548 -16.38 7.68 3.24
N LEU A 549 -16.70 6.49 2.72
CA LEU A 549 -17.70 6.28 1.67
C LEU A 549 -18.85 5.40 2.19
N PRO A 550 -20.12 5.86 2.16
CA PRO A 550 -21.28 5.04 2.51
C PRO A 550 -21.62 4.05 1.39
N PRO A 551 -22.45 3.01 1.65
CA PRO A 551 -22.91 2.04 0.65
C PRO A 551 -23.47 2.65 -0.65
N ALA A 552 -24.09 3.84 -0.58
CA ALA A 552 -24.58 4.57 -1.75
C ALA A 552 -23.47 4.94 -2.78
N ARG A 553 -22.20 4.93 -2.36
CA ARG A 553 -21.02 5.17 -3.22
C ARG A 553 -20.36 3.87 -3.72
N PHE A 554 -20.83 2.67 -3.34
CA PHE A 554 -20.13 1.41 -3.65
C PHE A 554 -20.09 1.04 -5.14
N GLY A 555 -20.95 1.63 -5.97
CA GLY A 555 -20.87 1.52 -7.43
C GLY A 555 -19.72 2.32 -8.07
N LEU A 556 -18.92 3.04 -7.29
CA LEU A 556 -17.75 3.78 -7.76
C LEU A 556 -16.65 2.78 -8.21
N PRO A 557 -16.17 2.84 -9.47
CA PRO A 557 -15.07 2.01 -9.93
C PRO A 557 -13.74 2.47 -9.29
N MET A 558 -12.92 1.51 -8.88
CA MET A 558 -11.57 1.75 -8.36
C MET A 558 -10.66 2.20 -9.51
N ASP A 559 -10.68 3.50 -9.78
CA ASP A 559 -9.90 4.23 -10.78
C ASP A 559 -9.49 5.60 -10.17
N TYR A 560 -8.28 6.07 -10.49
CA TYR A 560 -7.74 7.30 -9.89
C TYR A 560 -8.52 8.57 -10.26
N GLU A 561 -9.07 8.64 -11.47
CA GLU A 561 -9.84 9.80 -11.93
C GLU A 561 -11.26 9.76 -11.34
N ALA A 562 -11.94 8.61 -11.41
CA ALA A 562 -13.29 8.46 -10.87
C ALA A 562 -13.36 8.75 -9.35
N PHE A 563 -12.36 8.30 -8.58
CA PHE A 563 -12.29 8.63 -7.15
C PHE A 563 -12.05 10.12 -6.90
N ALA A 564 -11.18 10.77 -7.68
CA ALA A 564 -10.90 12.20 -7.53
C ALA A 564 -12.13 13.07 -7.90
N GLU A 565 -12.87 12.70 -8.95
CA GLU A 565 -14.14 13.32 -9.33
C GLU A 565 -15.22 13.13 -8.25
N ALA A 566 -15.17 12.02 -7.49
CA ALA A 566 -16.05 11.74 -6.35
C ALA A 566 -15.59 12.39 -5.02
N GLY A 567 -14.55 13.22 -5.01
CA GLY A 567 -14.03 13.87 -3.80
C GLY A 567 -13.21 12.95 -2.87
N ALA A 568 -12.85 11.76 -3.35
CA ALA A 568 -12.14 10.72 -2.61
C ALA A 568 -10.76 10.41 -3.26
N MET A 569 -10.07 9.37 -2.79
CA MET A 569 -8.83 8.89 -3.40
C MET A 569 -8.66 7.38 -3.25
N VAL A 570 -8.09 6.71 -4.26
CA VAL A 570 -7.72 5.28 -4.17
C VAL A 570 -6.56 5.07 -3.18
N GLY A 571 -5.68 6.07 -3.03
CA GLY A 571 -4.49 5.98 -2.18
C GLY A 571 -3.62 4.79 -2.56
N HIS A 572 -3.14 4.03 -1.57
CA HIS A 572 -2.40 2.79 -1.79
C HIS A 572 -3.31 1.57 -2.11
N GLY A 573 -4.62 1.74 -2.22
CA GLY A 573 -5.58 0.63 -2.39
C GLY A 573 -6.03 -0.03 -1.08
N GLY A 574 -5.68 0.55 0.08
CA GLY A 574 -6.20 0.14 1.38
C GLY A 574 -7.66 0.54 1.58
N ILE A 575 -8.47 -0.41 2.08
CA ILE A 575 -9.92 -0.34 2.21
C ILE A 575 -10.30 -0.81 3.63
N VAL A 576 -10.66 0.13 4.51
CA VAL A 576 -11.04 -0.17 5.90
C VAL A 576 -12.56 -0.17 6.04
N VAL A 577 -13.15 -1.32 6.35
CA VAL A 577 -14.61 -1.50 6.48
C VAL A 577 -15.09 -1.22 7.90
N PHE A 578 -16.19 -0.48 8.04
CA PHE A 578 -16.85 -0.14 9.30
C PHE A 578 -18.33 -0.53 9.28
N ASP A 579 -18.82 -1.12 10.38
CA ASP A 579 -20.23 -1.48 10.54
C ASP A 579 -21.07 -0.31 11.11
N ASP A 580 -22.38 -0.53 11.25
CA ASP A 580 -23.33 0.40 11.87
C ASP A 580 -23.17 0.58 13.40
N SER A 581 -22.03 0.20 13.99
CA SER A 581 -21.59 0.67 15.32
C SER A 581 -20.61 1.85 15.27
N MET A 582 -20.17 2.27 14.07
CA MET A 582 -19.25 3.39 13.87
C MET A 582 -19.88 4.75 14.24
N ASP A 583 -19.16 5.51 15.07
CA ASP A 583 -19.36 6.93 15.34
C ASP A 583 -18.40 7.75 14.45
N ALA A 584 -18.93 8.33 13.38
CA ALA A 584 -18.20 9.13 12.42
C ALA A 584 -17.69 10.47 13.02
N GLY A 585 -18.37 11.00 14.04
CA GLY A 585 -17.90 12.15 14.81
C GLY A 585 -16.61 11.84 15.59
N ALA A 586 -16.52 10.64 16.17
CA ALA A 586 -15.31 10.13 16.81
C ALA A 586 -14.18 9.86 15.79
N MET A 587 -14.52 9.43 14.58
CA MET A 587 -13.54 9.21 13.50
C MET A 587 -13.02 10.50 12.88
N ALA A 588 -13.85 11.52 12.68
CA ALA A 588 -13.42 12.87 12.32
C ALA A 588 -12.51 13.48 13.40
N ARG A 589 -12.85 13.30 14.69
CA ARG A 589 -12.00 13.67 15.82
C ARG A 589 -10.66 12.94 15.79
N PHE A 590 -10.66 11.64 15.49
CA PHE A 590 -9.44 10.84 15.37
C PHE A 590 -8.54 11.31 14.22
N ALA A 591 -9.07 11.68 13.07
CA ALA A 591 -8.27 12.23 11.97
C ALA A 591 -7.52 13.51 12.38
N MET A 592 -8.19 14.41 13.11
CA MET A 592 -7.55 15.61 13.68
C MET A 592 -6.49 15.26 14.75
N GLU A 593 -6.75 14.28 15.62
CA GLU A 593 -5.78 13.81 16.62
C GLU A 593 -4.55 13.12 15.99
N PHE A 594 -4.75 12.34 14.93
CA PHE A 594 -3.69 11.71 14.14
C PHE A 594 -2.81 12.77 13.48
N CYS A 595 -3.41 13.77 12.83
CA CYS A 595 -2.70 14.90 12.25
C CYS A 595 -1.88 15.68 13.29
N ALA A 596 -2.39 15.85 14.51
CA ALA A 596 -1.69 16.51 15.60
C ALA A 596 -0.46 15.72 16.10
N LYS A 597 -0.53 14.38 16.12
CA LYS A 597 0.58 13.50 16.53
C LYS A 597 1.66 13.39 15.45
N GLU A 598 1.25 13.15 14.21
CA GLU A 598 2.16 12.85 13.09
C GLU A 598 2.64 14.10 12.33
N SER A 599 2.31 15.31 12.80
CA SER A 599 2.82 16.55 12.21
C SER A 599 4.33 16.67 12.41
N CYS A 600 5.09 16.81 11.31
CA CYS A 600 6.50 17.25 11.37
C CYS A 600 6.68 18.66 12.00
N GLY A 601 5.59 19.38 12.25
CA GLY A 601 5.54 20.65 12.97
C GLY A 601 5.70 21.91 12.11
N LYS A 602 6.03 21.75 10.82
CA LYS A 602 6.45 22.84 9.92
C LYS A 602 5.33 23.85 9.60
N CYS A 603 4.12 23.38 9.32
CA CYS A 603 2.99 24.23 8.92
C CYS A 603 2.07 24.52 10.13
N THR A 604 1.74 25.79 10.37
CA THR A 604 0.85 26.17 11.49
C THR A 604 -0.54 25.53 11.41
N PRO A 605 -1.22 25.43 10.25
CA PRO A 605 -2.51 24.71 10.16
C PRO A 605 -2.39 23.23 10.54
N CYS A 606 -1.34 22.55 10.09
CA CYS A 606 -1.10 21.13 10.43
C CYS A 606 -0.66 20.91 11.88
N ARG A 607 0.15 21.80 12.47
CA ARG A 607 0.68 21.64 13.85
C ARG A 607 -0.28 22.13 14.95
N ILE A 608 -1.05 23.18 14.68
CA ILE A 608 -1.93 23.83 15.66
C ILE A 608 -3.39 23.72 15.26
N GLY A 609 -3.70 23.88 13.96
CA GLY A 609 -5.08 23.74 13.47
C GLY A 609 -5.67 22.36 13.80
N SER A 610 -4.90 21.28 13.60
CA SER A 610 -5.26 19.91 14.00
C SER A 610 -5.68 19.79 15.47
N THR A 611 -4.90 20.33 16.42
CA THR A 611 -5.27 20.30 17.85
C THR A 611 -6.55 21.09 18.12
N ARG A 612 -6.75 22.22 17.42
CA ARG A 612 -8.00 22.99 17.49
C ARG A 612 -9.18 22.24 16.86
N GLY A 613 -8.94 21.44 15.82
CA GLY A 613 -9.95 20.56 15.22
C GLY A 613 -10.49 19.56 16.22
N VAL A 614 -9.62 18.96 17.05
CA VAL A 614 -10.05 18.11 18.18
C VAL A 614 -10.89 18.93 19.18
N GLU A 615 -10.42 20.10 19.62
CA GLU A 615 -11.14 21.00 20.53
C GLU A 615 -12.50 21.50 19.98
N VAL A 616 -12.65 21.60 18.65
CA VAL A 616 -13.88 22.00 17.95
C VAL A 616 -14.85 20.82 17.86
N ILE A 617 -14.38 19.65 17.42
CA ILE A 617 -15.24 18.45 17.27
C ILE A 617 -15.73 17.95 18.63
N ASP A 618 -14.92 18.02 19.69
CA ASP A 618 -15.35 17.70 21.05
C ASP A 618 -16.45 18.66 21.55
N ARG A 619 -16.46 19.93 21.12
CA ARG A 619 -17.54 20.89 21.42
C ARG A 619 -18.80 20.64 20.59
N ILE A 620 -18.67 20.29 19.31
CA ILE A 620 -19.80 19.92 18.43
C ILE A 620 -20.53 18.69 18.99
N ARG A 621 -19.79 17.62 19.31
CA ARG A 621 -20.35 16.39 19.88
C ARG A 621 -20.92 16.62 21.29
N GLY A 622 -20.30 17.51 22.07
CA GLY A 622 -20.82 17.98 23.36
C GLY A 622 -22.01 18.96 23.29
N GLY A 623 -22.49 19.35 22.09
CA GLY A 623 -23.63 20.28 21.93
C GLY A 623 -23.35 21.74 22.30
N VAL A 624 -22.08 22.13 22.43
CA VAL A 624 -21.69 23.49 22.84
C VAL A 624 -21.60 24.39 21.61
N GLN A 625 -22.60 25.24 21.38
CA GLN A 625 -22.67 26.17 20.23
C GLN A 625 -22.38 25.44 18.91
N ARG A 626 -23.15 24.39 18.62
CA ARG A 626 -22.87 23.41 17.57
C ARG A 626 -22.72 24.07 16.19
N GLU A 627 -23.65 24.94 15.85
CA GLU A 627 -23.78 25.62 14.55
C GLU A 627 -22.55 26.51 14.28
N ALA A 628 -22.19 27.34 15.27
CA ALA A 628 -21.01 28.21 15.19
C ALA A 628 -19.69 27.41 15.15
N ASN A 629 -19.62 26.26 15.83
CA ASN A 629 -18.44 25.40 15.79
C ASN A 629 -18.34 24.58 14.50
N LEU A 630 -19.45 24.26 13.82
CA LEU A 630 -19.42 23.63 12.48
C LEU A 630 -18.83 24.59 11.44
N VAL A 631 -19.25 25.87 11.45
CA VAL A 631 -18.65 26.90 10.57
C VAL A 631 -17.15 27.08 10.86
N LEU A 632 -16.76 27.09 12.14
CA LEU A 632 -15.35 27.15 12.55
C LEU A 632 -14.55 25.90 12.14
N LEU A 633 -15.18 24.71 12.14
CA LEU A 633 -14.55 23.48 11.67
C LEU A 633 -14.28 23.53 10.17
N GLU A 634 -15.21 24.07 9.38
CA GLU A 634 -15.04 24.19 7.93
C GLU A 634 -14.02 25.27 7.54
N ASP A 635 -14.00 26.43 8.20
CA ASP A 635 -12.93 27.44 8.00
C ASP A 635 -11.53 26.88 8.35
N LEU A 636 -11.44 26.11 9.44
CA LEU A 636 -10.24 25.37 9.80
C LEU A 636 -9.86 24.34 8.72
N CYS A 637 -10.81 23.55 8.24
CA CYS A 637 -10.60 22.57 7.18
C CYS A 637 -10.12 23.24 5.87
N ALA A 638 -10.73 24.34 5.46
CA ALA A 638 -10.30 25.13 4.30
C ALA A 638 -8.90 25.71 4.49
N THR A 639 -8.59 26.21 5.69
CA THR A 639 -7.27 26.70 6.08
C THR A 639 -6.21 25.58 6.08
N MET A 640 -6.57 24.37 6.50
CA MET A 640 -5.68 23.21 6.47
C MET A 640 -5.42 22.72 5.04
N THR A 641 -6.46 22.62 4.19
CA THR A 641 -6.31 22.29 2.76
C THR A 641 -5.44 23.32 2.03
N LYS A 642 -5.70 24.62 2.20
CA LYS A 642 -5.02 25.70 1.45
C LYS A 642 -3.65 26.10 2.05
N GLY A 643 -3.40 25.82 3.33
CA GLY A 643 -2.23 26.31 4.09
C GLY A 643 -1.19 25.25 4.49
N SER A 644 -1.23 24.04 3.93
CA SER A 644 -0.33 22.94 4.26
C SER A 644 0.65 22.60 3.13
N LEU A 645 1.93 22.41 3.46
CA LEU A 645 2.99 22.07 2.47
C LEU A 645 2.98 20.60 2.02
N CYS A 646 2.11 19.75 2.58
CA CYS A 646 2.03 18.33 2.27
C CYS A 646 0.66 17.72 2.56
N ALA A 647 0.44 16.52 2.04
CA ALA A 647 -0.80 15.75 2.16
C ALA A 647 -1.28 15.57 3.60
N MET A 648 -0.39 15.35 4.59
CA MET A 648 -0.75 15.21 6.01
C MET A 648 -1.68 16.34 6.48
N GLY A 649 -1.27 17.61 6.31
CA GLY A 649 -2.12 18.75 6.66
C GLY A 649 -3.21 19.03 5.62
N GLY A 650 -2.91 18.83 4.33
CA GLY A 650 -3.82 19.21 3.24
C GLY A 650 -5.05 18.30 3.08
N LEU A 651 -4.90 17.00 3.42
CA LEU A 651 -5.91 15.96 3.25
C LEU A 651 -6.56 15.49 4.56
N THR A 652 -6.03 15.83 5.75
CA THR A 652 -6.75 15.61 7.03
C THR A 652 -8.21 16.14 7.01
N PRO A 653 -8.54 17.25 6.31
CA PRO A 653 -9.92 17.68 6.10
C PRO A 653 -10.84 16.69 5.34
N MET A 654 -10.31 15.76 4.54
CA MET A 654 -11.10 14.82 3.73
C MET A 654 -11.91 13.81 4.55
N PRO A 655 -11.33 13.03 5.50
CA PRO A 655 -12.10 12.18 6.42
C PRO A 655 -13.05 13.01 7.31
N VAL A 656 -12.68 14.23 7.69
CA VAL A 656 -13.51 15.10 8.54
C VAL A 656 -14.77 15.59 7.80
N ARG A 657 -14.61 16.09 6.57
CA ARG A 657 -15.73 16.54 5.73
C ARG A 657 -16.64 15.38 5.32
N SER A 658 -16.07 14.28 4.79
CA SER A 658 -16.87 13.13 4.36
C SER A 658 -17.63 12.45 5.52
N ALA A 659 -17.06 12.43 6.73
CA ALA A 659 -17.79 12.00 7.92
C ALA A 659 -19.01 12.90 8.22
N LEU A 660 -18.85 14.22 8.14
CA LEU A 660 -19.93 15.19 8.41
C LEU A 660 -20.98 15.25 7.29
N GLU A 661 -20.58 15.12 6.03
CA GLU A 661 -21.45 15.09 4.85
C GLU A 661 -22.33 13.84 4.82
N HIS A 662 -21.78 12.68 5.17
CA HIS A 662 -22.46 11.39 5.00
C HIS A 662 -23.09 10.84 6.28
N PHE A 663 -22.68 11.31 7.47
CA PHE A 663 -23.17 10.86 8.77
C PHE A 663 -23.37 12.03 9.76
N PRO A 664 -24.11 13.11 9.38
CA PRO A 664 -24.32 14.29 10.23
C PRO A 664 -24.97 13.97 11.59
N GLU A 665 -25.72 12.87 11.68
CA GLU A 665 -26.35 12.40 12.91
C GLU A 665 -25.33 12.10 14.02
N ASP A 666 -24.13 11.62 13.68
CA ASP A 666 -23.06 11.32 14.65
C ASP A 666 -22.41 12.60 15.23
N PHE A 667 -22.70 13.76 14.65
CA PHE A 667 -22.31 15.08 15.16
C PHE A 667 -23.46 15.76 15.96
N GLY A 668 -24.64 15.14 15.99
CA GLY A 668 -25.87 15.71 16.55
C GLY A 668 -26.48 16.79 15.64
N VAL A 669 -26.39 16.60 14.32
CA VAL A 669 -26.92 17.50 13.28
C VAL A 669 -28.04 16.78 12.53
N ASP A 670 -29.20 17.41 12.36
CA ASP A 670 -30.25 16.86 11.51
C ASP A 670 -29.83 16.94 10.04
N ALA A 671 -30.03 15.88 9.25
CA ALA A 671 -29.53 15.78 7.88
C ALA A 671 -29.91 17.00 7.00
N GLY A 672 -31.11 17.55 7.14
CA GLY A 672 -31.57 18.74 6.41
C GLY A 672 -30.92 20.07 6.82
N THR A 673 -30.08 20.10 7.86
CA THR A 673 -29.30 21.28 8.27
C THR A 673 -27.85 21.26 7.78
N ALA A 674 -27.32 20.10 7.38
CA ALA A 674 -26.01 20.00 6.74
C ALA A 674 -26.00 20.74 5.38
N ASP A 675 -27.04 20.56 4.57
CA ASP A 675 -27.23 21.26 3.29
C ASP A 675 -27.27 22.80 3.43
N ALA A 676 -27.75 23.32 4.57
CA ALA A 676 -27.77 24.76 4.81
C ALA A 676 -26.36 25.32 5.05
N VAL A 677 -25.53 24.61 5.82
CA VAL A 677 -24.11 24.96 6.02
C VAL A 677 -23.33 24.81 4.71
N ALA A 678 -23.66 23.82 3.89
CA ALA A 678 -23.10 23.65 2.54
C ALA A 678 -23.57 24.77 1.57
N GLY A 679 -24.80 25.26 1.71
CA GLY A 679 -25.39 26.29 0.85
C GLY A 679 -24.87 27.70 1.08
N GLU A 680 -24.38 28.02 2.29
CA GLU A 680 -23.69 29.30 2.58
C GLU A 680 -22.18 29.26 2.27
N MET A 681 -21.65 28.14 1.74
CA MET A 681 -20.24 28.04 1.35
C MET A 681 -19.90 28.95 0.15
N PRO A 682 -18.87 29.82 0.23
CA PRO A 682 -18.42 30.59 -0.92
C PRO A 682 -17.85 29.68 -2.02
N GLU A 683 -18.25 29.89 -3.29
CA GLU A 683 -17.81 29.11 -4.47
C GLU A 683 -16.28 28.96 -4.61
N SER A 684 -15.49 29.82 -3.97
CA SER A 684 -14.02 29.71 -3.84
C SER A 684 -13.51 28.48 -3.06
N ALA A 685 -14.40 27.59 -2.60
CA ALA A 685 -14.06 26.36 -1.87
C ALA A 685 -14.02 25.10 -2.75
N THR A 686 -14.71 25.06 -3.90
CA THR A 686 -14.92 23.82 -4.68
C THR A 686 -13.90 23.59 -5.79
N SER A 687 -13.05 24.56 -6.13
CA SER A 687 -11.99 24.38 -7.12
C SER A 687 -10.80 23.59 -6.55
N THR A 688 -10.89 22.26 -6.65
CA THR A 688 -9.80 21.28 -6.40
C THR A 688 -8.68 21.33 -7.45
N ASP A 689 -8.43 22.52 -8.02
CA ASP A 689 -7.45 22.77 -9.09
C ASP A 689 -6.02 22.86 -8.51
N GLY A 690 -5.67 21.84 -7.71
CA GLY A 690 -4.32 21.53 -7.23
C GLY A 690 -3.41 21.01 -8.35
N GLY A 691 -3.54 21.60 -9.54
CA GLY A 691 -2.69 21.31 -10.68
C GLY A 691 -1.23 21.59 -10.32
N ALA A 692 -0.39 20.56 -10.44
CA ALA A 692 1.05 20.69 -10.32
C ALA A 692 1.56 21.65 -11.41
N ARG A 693 1.77 22.92 -11.03
CA ARG A 693 2.46 23.89 -11.89
C ARG A 693 3.93 23.49 -12.01
N PRO A 694 4.53 23.62 -13.21
CA PRO A 694 5.80 22.99 -13.57
C PRO A 694 7.00 23.50 -12.78
#